data_AF-A0A2V7E418-F1
#
_entry.id   AF-A0A2V7E418-F1
#
_cell.length_a   1.000
_cell.length_b   1.000
_cell.length_c   1.000
_cell.angle_alpha   90.00
_cell.angle_beta   90.00
_cell.angle_gamma   90.00
#
_symmetry.space_group_name_H-M   'P 1'
#
loop_
_entity.id
_entity.type
_entity.pdbx_description
1 polymer ?
#
loop_
_entity_poly.entity_id
_entity_poly.type
_entity_poly.pdbx_seq_one_letter_code
_entity_poly.pdbx_strand_id
1 'polypeptide(L)'
;MKNVEISPHGGRLVDRVLRGDALRDARERAGSLKRIALNARTMSDLELLAVGAYSPLEGFMGEADYRTVLNEMRLLSGLPWTLPITLAVRQTAARTIRAGEDIALVTPWEEPLGILHVEEHFAYNGREEARLVYGTDDPRHPGAQYQLTRGDVLLAGPVDLIARQPLKGFDAFRLDPADSRARFRQLGWQTVVGFQSHQPMHRAHEYIQKCALEPVDGLFIHPLVGQTKLDELPSEVRVRCYQVLVEQYYPKDRVVLAVFPGAIRYAGPRETLFHALVRKNYGCTHFIVGREYAGVESTFAPMTVDDIFRAFEPAELGITPLFFDETFYCRRCEAVTSPKTCPHASQDRMALSGAVVRELLGRGELVPTEFARPEVAEILRNWVRGAEVATAPAAPSTAPKETKAQRAERLKHATNPWEAIAEIRRFAREGYQSIPAPWLNTYFRWWGAYTQGDGIGAVGGKSGEGKAVPYFMVRIRIPNGQLFSHQLRTIAGFAERSARGVADITVRENFQLHWVPIEDLPDLLENLTRAGLSTMGTCGDVTRNITGCPVAGVDADELVDASPLVQAATRMLNGNPDFYNLPRKYKITIAGCRAWCSYPEINDVGMTAIRHPQSGETGFSLRVAGGLSTNPHLAVRLNAFIRWNQALPVIRGITEIFRDSDVLRQDREKARLKFLFLQHGWTAERFQAELERRIGFALEPAVAEDPPDDVYRDHVGIHAQKQDGYVYAGAAVLRGRLTAEQMRAMADLAERYGTGELRTTTMQNLLILNVRRERAGELAREIEAAGLRVQGSPFWRGTIACTGTEFCKLALTETKGFARWLVEELEARMPGFDQHLKIHVTGCPNSCGQHWIADLGIEGKKTKLEGTMVDAYYFCVGGGVGKHQHTARPVGYRAPATEVPDAIERLLRSYLRERQNGDTFRAFSARHTDEELRGLLAGQAVAAVPRDASPGRPPRGVE
;
A
#
# COMPACT_ATOMS: atom_id res chain seq x y z
N MET A 1 31.84 -48.15 10.62
CA MET A 1 32.39 -46.84 11.02
C MET A 1 31.24 -46.00 11.56
N LYS A 2 31.37 -45.40 12.75
CA LYS A 2 30.29 -44.61 13.38
C LYS A 2 29.96 -43.42 12.47
N ASN A 3 28.67 -43.15 12.22
CA ASN A 3 28.18 -41.93 11.58
C ASN A 3 28.65 -40.73 12.41
N VAL A 4 29.73 -40.05 12.01
CA VAL A 4 30.18 -38.82 12.67
C VAL A 4 29.52 -37.66 11.93
N GLU A 5 28.28 -37.35 12.33
CA GLU A 5 27.62 -36.12 11.94
C GLU A 5 28.38 -34.92 12.54
N ILE A 6 28.61 -33.87 11.75
CA ILE A 6 29.30 -32.66 12.23
C ILE A 6 28.53 -32.03 13.40
N SER A 7 29.23 -31.80 14.52
CA SER A 7 28.64 -31.14 15.69
C SER A 7 28.18 -29.72 15.34
N PRO A 8 27.00 -29.26 15.78
CA PRO A 8 26.58 -27.87 15.65
C PRO A 8 27.61 -26.90 16.23
N HIS A 9 27.58 -25.64 15.79
CA HIS A 9 28.44 -24.62 16.39
C HIS A 9 28.04 -24.40 17.87
N GLY A 10 29.03 -24.50 18.76
CA GLY A 10 28.80 -24.56 20.22
C GLY A 10 28.28 -25.90 20.77
N GLY A 11 28.27 -26.97 19.96
CA GLY A 11 28.02 -28.33 20.42
C GLY A 11 26.55 -28.76 20.50
N ARG A 12 25.61 -27.81 20.47
CA ARG A 12 24.16 -28.07 20.53
C ARG A 12 23.40 -27.13 19.59
N LEU A 13 22.37 -27.67 18.93
CA LEU A 13 21.38 -26.86 18.22
C LEU A 13 20.38 -26.27 19.22
N VAL A 14 20.26 -24.94 19.20
CA VAL A 14 19.22 -24.21 19.92
C VAL A 14 17.86 -24.51 19.28
N ASP A 15 16.84 -24.73 20.11
CA ASP A 15 15.45 -24.80 19.69
C ASP A 15 14.60 -24.02 20.69
N ARG A 16 14.19 -22.83 20.28
CA ARG A 16 13.27 -21.95 21.01
C ARG A 16 11.93 -21.79 20.30
N VAL A 17 11.58 -22.76 19.45
CA VAL A 17 10.27 -22.78 18.79
C VAL A 17 9.28 -23.42 19.73
N LEU A 18 8.34 -22.63 20.26
CA LEU A 18 7.33 -23.17 21.15
C LEU A 18 6.33 -24.05 20.39
N ARG A 19 5.97 -25.19 20.99
CA ARG A 19 5.06 -26.19 20.43
C ARG A 19 4.07 -26.65 21.49
N GLY A 20 2.94 -27.20 21.08
CA GLY A 20 1.94 -27.78 21.98
C GLY A 20 1.37 -26.77 22.98
N ASP A 21 1.37 -27.13 24.25
CA ASP A 21 0.76 -26.34 25.34
C ASP A 21 1.54 -25.05 25.60
N ALA A 22 2.87 -25.12 25.63
CA ALA A 22 3.74 -23.95 25.80
C ALA A 22 3.50 -22.86 24.73
N LEU A 23 3.20 -23.26 23.49
CA LEU A 23 2.85 -22.33 22.41
C LEU A 23 1.51 -21.63 22.67
N ARG A 24 0.50 -22.35 23.17
CA ARG A 24 -0.82 -21.77 23.45
C ARG A 24 -0.70 -20.77 24.60
N ASP A 25 -0.04 -21.16 25.69
CA ASP A 25 0.15 -20.32 26.87
C ASP A 25 0.93 -19.04 26.52
N ALA A 26 1.99 -19.17 25.72
CA ALA A 26 2.78 -18.02 25.28
C ALA A 26 1.99 -17.08 24.35
N ARG A 27 1.13 -17.61 23.46
CA ARG A 27 0.27 -16.79 22.60
C ARG A 27 -0.79 -16.03 23.40
N GLU A 28 -1.37 -16.65 24.42
CA GLU A 28 -2.30 -15.99 25.32
C GLU A 28 -1.60 -14.89 26.13
N ARG A 29 -0.45 -15.21 26.74
CA ARG A 29 0.35 -14.25 27.52
C ARG A 29 0.85 -13.09 26.67
N ALA A 30 1.26 -13.32 25.42
CA ALA A 30 1.77 -12.26 24.53
C ALA A 30 0.78 -11.09 24.35
N GLY A 31 -0.53 -11.32 24.53
CA GLY A 31 -1.55 -10.29 24.47
C GLY A 31 -1.40 -9.19 25.52
N SER A 32 -0.90 -9.53 26.72
CA SER A 32 -0.77 -8.64 27.88
C SER A 32 0.64 -8.07 28.11
N LEU A 33 1.65 -8.58 27.39
CA LEU A 33 3.03 -8.10 27.50
C LEU A 33 3.21 -6.74 26.81
N LYS A 34 4.25 -6.00 27.25
CA LYS A 34 4.73 -4.82 26.52
C LYS A 34 5.19 -5.24 25.14
N ARG A 35 4.97 -4.40 24.13
CA ARG A 35 5.17 -4.75 22.72
C ARG A 35 6.32 -3.98 22.11
N ILE A 36 7.20 -4.68 21.41
CA ILE A 36 8.25 -4.11 20.56
C ILE A 36 8.04 -4.58 19.13
N ALA A 37 7.80 -3.62 18.23
CA ALA A 37 7.65 -3.90 16.81
C ALA A 37 9.01 -4.17 16.15
N LEU A 38 9.10 -5.28 15.42
CA LEU A 38 10.28 -5.71 14.68
C LEU A 38 10.25 -5.20 13.24
N ASN A 39 11.41 -4.77 12.72
CA ASN A 39 11.60 -4.57 11.29
C ASN A 39 11.92 -5.89 10.57
N ALA A 40 11.94 -5.89 9.23
CA ALA A 40 12.18 -7.08 8.41
C ALA A 40 13.44 -7.87 8.80
N ARG A 41 14.58 -7.20 9.01
CA ARG A 41 15.82 -7.86 9.43
C ARG A 41 15.70 -8.49 10.82
N THR A 42 15.14 -7.78 11.79
CA THR A 42 14.99 -8.31 13.16
C THR A 42 13.93 -9.40 13.27
N MET A 43 12.93 -9.44 12.37
CA MET A 43 12.00 -10.56 12.26
C MET A 43 12.71 -11.83 11.76
N SER A 44 13.56 -11.70 10.73
CA SER A 44 14.43 -12.80 10.27
C SER A 44 15.36 -13.28 11.39
N ASP A 45 15.99 -12.36 12.13
CA ASP A 45 16.92 -12.71 13.21
C ASP A 45 16.21 -13.47 14.34
N LEU A 46 14.99 -13.05 14.73
CA LEU A 46 14.16 -13.78 15.70
C LEU A 46 13.92 -15.23 15.26
N GLU A 47 13.54 -15.46 14.00
CA GLU A 47 13.34 -16.82 13.48
C GLU A 47 14.65 -17.61 13.53
N LEU A 48 15.76 -17.04 13.04
CA LEU A 48 17.06 -17.72 12.93
C LEU A 48 17.71 -18.03 14.29
N LEU A 49 17.49 -17.19 15.29
CA LEU A 49 17.82 -17.49 16.69
C LEU A 49 17.02 -18.69 17.17
N ALA A 50 15.70 -18.65 17.00
CA ALA A 50 14.83 -19.65 17.58
C ALA A 50 14.91 -21.04 16.94
N VAL A 51 15.14 -21.13 15.62
CA VAL A 51 15.27 -22.43 14.92
C VAL A 51 16.68 -23.03 15.02
N GLY A 52 17.61 -22.36 15.70
CA GLY A 52 18.98 -22.83 15.91
C GLY A 52 19.93 -22.55 14.76
N ALA A 53 19.52 -21.76 13.76
CA ALA A 53 20.41 -21.36 12.67
C ALA A 53 21.57 -20.51 13.21
N TYR A 54 21.31 -19.74 14.26
CA TYR A 54 22.31 -18.92 14.97
C TYR A 54 22.87 -19.57 16.25
N SER A 55 22.79 -20.90 16.39
CA SER A 55 23.42 -21.60 17.52
C SER A 55 24.91 -21.24 17.64
N PRO A 56 25.44 -21.00 18.86
CA PRO A 56 24.83 -21.29 20.16
C PRO A 56 23.95 -20.17 20.75
N LEU A 57 23.64 -19.10 20.01
CA LEU A 57 22.84 -18.00 20.55
C LEU A 57 21.41 -18.45 20.85
N GLU A 58 20.94 -18.20 22.07
CA GLU A 58 19.55 -18.46 22.48
C GLU A 58 18.62 -17.24 22.33
N GLY A 59 19.19 -16.09 21.96
CA GLY A 59 18.46 -14.84 21.81
C GLY A 59 19.35 -13.68 21.38
N PHE A 60 18.86 -12.44 21.58
CA PHE A 60 19.63 -11.25 21.23
C PHE A 60 20.79 -11.07 22.21
N MET A 61 21.98 -10.75 21.68
CA MET A 61 23.23 -10.74 22.44
C MET A 61 23.24 -9.73 23.59
N GLY A 62 23.74 -10.17 24.75
CA GLY A 62 24.08 -9.34 25.89
C GLY A 62 25.31 -8.45 25.66
N GLU A 63 25.59 -7.55 26.62
CA GLU A 63 26.64 -6.54 26.48
C GLU A 63 28.03 -7.17 26.34
N ALA A 64 28.31 -8.20 27.12
CA ALA A 64 29.60 -8.89 27.08
C ALA A 64 29.86 -9.54 25.73
N ASP A 65 28.94 -10.39 25.26
CA ASP A 65 29.04 -11.03 23.92
C ASP A 65 29.07 -9.99 22.80
N TYR A 66 28.25 -8.93 22.89
CA TYR A 66 28.26 -7.85 21.92
C TYR A 66 29.65 -7.21 21.78
N ARG A 67 30.29 -6.86 22.91
CA ARG A 67 31.60 -6.21 22.92
C ARG A 67 32.71 -7.14 22.43
N THR A 68 32.70 -8.41 22.84
CA THR A 68 33.73 -9.37 22.39
C THR A 68 33.56 -9.73 20.91
N VAL A 69 32.33 -9.91 20.42
CA VAL A 69 32.07 -10.17 19.00
C VAL A 69 32.51 -8.97 18.15
N LEU A 70 32.23 -7.76 18.61
CA LEU A 70 32.57 -6.54 17.88
C LEU A 70 34.10 -6.39 17.71
N ASN A 71 34.85 -6.60 18.80
CA ASN A 71 36.28 -6.32 18.86
C ASN A 71 37.17 -7.53 18.50
N GLU A 72 36.77 -8.74 18.92
CA GLU A 72 37.59 -9.95 18.87
C GLU A 72 37.01 -11.03 17.94
N MET A 73 35.80 -10.81 17.40
CA MET A 73 35.08 -11.79 16.55
C MET A 73 34.89 -13.14 17.26
N ARG A 74 34.64 -13.09 18.58
CA ARG A 74 34.38 -14.24 19.44
C ARG A 74 33.23 -13.93 20.40
N LEU A 75 32.43 -14.95 20.70
CA LEU A 75 31.55 -14.93 21.87
C LEU A 75 32.41 -14.93 23.14
N LEU A 76 31.82 -14.53 24.28
CA LEU A 76 32.47 -14.56 25.59
C LEU A 76 32.95 -15.98 25.96
N SER A 77 32.27 -17.01 25.44
CA SER A 77 32.68 -18.42 25.56
C SER A 77 34.00 -18.77 24.85
N GLY A 78 34.54 -17.85 24.05
CA GLY A 78 35.71 -18.05 23.18
C GLY A 78 35.37 -18.59 21.79
N LEU A 79 34.11 -18.99 21.54
CA LEU A 79 33.68 -19.53 20.26
C LEU A 79 33.74 -18.46 19.16
N PRO A 80 34.23 -18.79 17.94
CA PRO A 80 34.25 -17.87 16.81
C PRO A 80 32.86 -17.36 16.46
N TRP A 81 32.69 -16.03 16.39
CA TRP A 81 31.45 -15.40 15.95
C TRP A 81 31.68 -13.95 15.54
N THR A 82 31.35 -13.60 14.29
CA THR A 82 31.92 -12.39 13.65
C THR A 82 30.95 -11.23 13.51
N LEU A 83 29.66 -11.42 13.81
CA LEU A 83 28.62 -10.41 13.62
C LEU A 83 27.69 -10.27 14.84
N PRO A 84 27.47 -9.04 15.35
CA PRO A 84 26.47 -8.80 16.38
C PRO A 84 25.04 -9.14 15.92
N ILE A 85 24.30 -9.89 16.75
CA ILE A 85 22.87 -10.17 16.55
C ILE A 85 22.09 -9.50 17.69
N THR A 86 21.56 -8.31 17.42
CA THR A 86 21.08 -7.39 18.46
C THR A 86 19.69 -6.82 18.14
N LEU A 87 18.91 -6.48 19.18
CA LEU A 87 17.62 -5.80 19.04
C LEU A 87 17.73 -4.36 19.54
N ALA A 88 17.79 -3.40 18.62
CA ALA A 88 17.94 -1.99 18.95
C ALA A 88 16.58 -1.29 19.07
N VAL A 89 16.36 -0.57 20.17
CA VAL A 89 15.15 0.22 20.45
C VAL A 89 15.52 1.66 20.80
N ARG A 90 14.56 2.58 20.63
CA ARG A 90 14.75 3.98 21.03
C ARG A 90 14.80 4.09 22.55
N GLN A 91 15.54 5.07 23.07
CA GLN A 91 15.68 5.28 24.51
C GLN A 91 14.34 5.46 25.23
N THR A 92 13.33 6.03 24.56
CA THR A 92 11.96 6.18 25.08
C THR A 92 11.28 4.83 25.35
N ALA A 93 11.49 3.84 24.48
CA ALA A 93 10.98 2.49 24.66
C ALA A 93 11.80 1.72 25.71
N ALA A 94 13.13 1.85 25.70
CA ALA A 94 13.99 1.18 26.68
C ALA A 94 13.66 1.59 28.13
N ARG A 95 13.37 2.87 28.38
CA ARG A 95 13.03 3.38 29.73
C ARG A 95 11.81 2.73 30.38
N THR A 96 10.93 2.12 29.58
CA THR A 96 9.73 1.46 30.10
C THR A 96 9.93 -0.03 30.33
N ILE A 97 11.06 -0.60 29.93
CA ILE A 97 11.38 -2.04 30.01
C ILE A 97 12.40 -2.26 31.12
N ARG A 98 12.21 -3.29 31.93
CA ARG A 98 13.15 -3.65 33.01
C ARG A 98 13.77 -5.03 32.76
N ALA A 99 14.98 -5.23 33.23
CA ALA A 99 15.57 -6.57 33.33
C ALA A 99 14.66 -7.49 34.16
N GLY A 100 14.51 -8.73 33.72
CA GLY A 100 13.59 -9.73 34.27
C GLY A 100 12.16 -9.67 33.75
N GLU A 101 11.82 -8.74 32.85
CA GLU A 101 10.49 -8.67 32.23
C GLU A 101 10.44 -9.42 30.89
N ASP A 102 9.28 -10.00 30.60
CA ASP A 102 8.96 -10.52 29.27
C ASP A 102 8.33 -9.44 28.39
N ILE A 103 8.76 -9.38 27.13
CA ILE A 103 8.14 -8.50 26.14
C ILE A 103 7.71 -9.28 24.90
N ALA A 104 6.57 -8.92 24.34
CA ALA A 104 6.11 -9.46 23.06
C ALA A 104 6.83 -8.77 21.91
N LEU A 105 7.46 -9.56 21.06
CA LEU A 105 8.02 -9.15 19.79
C LEU A 105 6.95 -9.29 18.71
N VAL A 106 6.57 -8.17 18.09
CA VAL A 106 5.43 -8.12 17.16
C VAL A 106 5.86 -7.67 15.76
N THR A 107 5.06 -7.97 14.74
CA THR A 107 5.18 -7.36 13.42
C THR A 107 4.94 -5.85 13.49
N PRO A 108 5.30 -5.07 12.46
CA PRO A 108 4.91 -3.65 12.36
C PRO A 108 3.38 -3.41 12.41
N TRP A 109 2.57 -4.45 12.24
CA TRP A 109 1.11 -4.43 12.31
C TRP A 109 0.57 -5.05 13.60
N GLU A 110 1.42 -5.20 14.63
CA GLU A 110 1.08 -5.65 15.99
C GLU A 110 0.69 -7.13 16.14
N GLU A 111 1.01 -7.98 15.16
CA GLU A 111 0.85 -9.44 15.28
C GLU A 111 2.03 -10.05 16.07
N PRO A 112 1.80 -10.85 17.11
CA PRO A 112 2.87 -11.40 17.94
C PRO A 112 3.63 -12.55 17.25
N LEU A 113 4.95 -12.41 17.20
CA LEU A 113 5.88 -13.37 16.57
C LEU A 113 6.69 -14.15 17.60
N GLY A 114 7.09 -13.50 18.69
CA GLY A 114 7.90 -14.11 19.73
C GLY A 114 7.81 -13.37 21.05
N ILE A 115 8.48 -13.91 22.06
CA ILE A 115 8.68 -13.30 23.37
C ILE A 115 10.19 -13.14 23.56
N LEU A 116 10.62 -11.97 24.05
CA LEU A 116 11.98 -11.76 24.55
C LEU A 116 11.92 -11.75 26.06
N HIS A 117 12.71 -12.61 26.69
CA HIS A 117 12.98 -12.61 28.13
C HIS A 117 14.12 -11.63 28.38
N VAL A 118 13.81 -10.40 28.80
CA VAL A 118 14.81 -9.33 28.87
C VAL A 118 15.74 -9.59 30.06
N GLU A 119 17.01 -9.88 29.79
CA GLU A 119 18.04 -10.04 30.85
C GLU A 119 18.74 -8.72 31.13
N GLU A 120 19.01 -7.94 30.08
CA GLU A 120 19.66 -6.65 30.20
C GLU A 120 19.29 -5.72 29.04
N HIS A 121 19.57 -4.43 29.24
CA HIS A 121 19.55 -3.44 28.18
C HIS A 121 20.72 -2.47 28.36
N PHE A 122 21.40 -2.10 27.29
CA PHE A 122 22.61 -1.29 27.36
C PHE A 122 22.74 -0.34 26.17
N ALA A 123 23.43 0.79 26.39
CA ALA A 123 23.72 1.74 25.32
C ALA A 123 24.92 1.24 24.50
N TYR A 124 24.93 1.56 23.22
CA TYR A 124 26.01 1.21 22.30
C TYR A 124 26.28 2.34 21.32
N ASN A 125 27.40 2.27 20.60
CA ASN A 125 27.77 3.24 19.60
C ASN A 125 27.59 2.68 18.18
N GLY A 126 26.47 3.02 17.54
CA GLY A 126 26.17 2.55 16.19
C GLY A 126 27.19 2.99 15.12
N ARG A 127 27.87 4.13 15.31
CA ARG A 127 28.96 4.56 14.39
C ARG A 127 30.20 3.71 14.55
N GLU A 128 30.58 3.40 15.79
CA GLU A 128 31.71 2.51 16.08
C GLU A 128 31.45 1.11 15.52
N GLU A 129 30.25 0.56 15.76
CA GLU A 129 29.86 -0.73 15.20
C GLU A 129 29.91 -0.71 13.67
N ALA A 130 29.44 0.36 13.03
CA ALA A 130 29.49 0.48 11.58
C ALA A 130 30.94 0.43 11.05
N ARG A 131 31.87 1.14 11.69
CA ARG A 131 33.29 1.13 11.29
C ARG A 131 33.93 -0.25 11.48
N LEU A 132 33.70 -0.90 12.62
CA LEU A 132 34.33 -2.17 12.94
C LEU A 132 33.73 -3.35 12.14
N VAL A 133 32.43 -3.31 11.83
CA VAL A 133 31.74 -4.37 11.11
C VAL A 133 31.82 -4.19 9.58
N TYR A 134 31.62 -2.96 9.09
CA TYR A 134 31.55 -2.67 7.65
C TYR A 134 32.80 -1.98 7.09
N GLY A 135 33.78 -1.64 7.93
CA GLY A 135 34.96 -0.87 7.53
C GLY A 135 34.68 0.64 7.31
N THR A 136 33.43 1.09 7.48
CA THR A 136 33.02 2.47 7.23
C THR A 136 31.76 2.85 8.02
N ASP A 137 31.64 4.11 8.44
CA ASP A 137 30.40 4.73 8.91
C ASP A 137 29.76 5.65 7.86
N ASP A 138 30.18 5.53 6.59
CA ASP A 138 29.56 6.22 5.49
C ASP A 138 28.15 5.66 5.22
N PRO A 139 27.09 6.49 5.31
CA PRO A 139 25.72 6.04 5.07
C PRO A 139 25.43 5.59 3.63
N ARG A 140 26.39 5.73 2.69
CA ARG A 140 26.30 5.12 1.34
C ARG A 140 26.49 3.61 1.38
N HIS A 141 27.16 3.05 2.40
CA HIS A 141 27.27 1.62 2.58
C HIS A 141 25.96 1.06 3.19
N PRO A 142 25.27 0.08 2.57
CA PRO A 142 23.95 -0.38 3.03
C PRO A 142 23.94 -0.89 4.49
N GLY A 143 25.00 -1.60 4.89
CA GLY A 143 25.19 -2.05 6.27
C GLY A 143 25.30 -0.89 7.27
N ALA A 144 26.17 0.08 6.99
CA ALA A 144 26.39 1.25 7.85
C ALA A 144 25.12 2.12 7.91
N GLN A 145 24.43 2.33 6.79
CA GLN A 145 23.16 3.05 6.75
C GLN A 145 22.11 2.42 7.67
N TYR A 146 21.95 1.09 7.61
CA TYR A 146 21.06 0.38 8.51
C TYR A 146 21.47 0.64 9.95
N GLN A 147 22.75 0.49 10.27
CA GLN A 147 23.24 0.66 11.64
C GLN A 147 22.99 2.06 12.21
N LEU A 148 23.19 3.11 11.41
CA LEU A 148 23.04 4.50 11.84
C LEU A 148 21.57 4.94 12.02
N THR A 149 20.60 4.15 11.57
CA THR A 149 19.17 4.49 11.63
C THR A 149 18.39 3.73 12.71
N ARG A 150 19.06 2.78 13.40
CA ARG A 150 18.52 1.98 14.50
C ARG A 150 18.31 2.81 15.77
N GLY A 151 17.73 2.18 16.79
CA GLY A 151 17.67 2.76 18.13
C GLY A 151 19.02 2.79 18.84
N ASP A 152 19.09 3.50 19.96
CA ASP A 152 20.33 3.83 20.67
C ASP A 152 20.57 2.93 21.90
N VAL A 153 19.64 2.01 22.19
CA VAL A 153 19.72 1.04 23.29
C VAL A 153 19.45 -0.36 22.74
N LEU A 154 20.27 -1.33 23.12
CA LEU A 154 20.06 -2.74 22.78
C LEU A 154 19.30 -3.44 23.90
N LEU A 155 18.33 -4.27 23.53
CA LEU A 155 17.67 -5.23 24.41
C LEU A 155 18.28 -6.61 24.17
N ALA A 156 18.56 -7.33 25.26
CA ALA A 156 19.22 -8.63 25.22
C ALA A 156 18.50 -9.67 26.07
N GLY A 157 18.70 -10.93 25.70
CA GLY A 157 18.21 -12.10 26.42
C GLY A 157 17.59 -13.15 25.50
N PRO A 158 17.21 -14.32 26.05
CA PRO A 158 16.64 -15.44 25.31
C PRO A 158 15.32 -15.09 24.64
N VAL A 159 15.07 -15.68 23.47
CA VAL A 159 13.80 -15.50 22.73
C VAL A 159 13.01 -16.79 22.67
N ASP A 160 11.69 -16.69 22.57
CA ASP A 160 10.77 -17.77 22.23
C ASP A 160 9.98 -17.40 20.98
N LEU A 161 9.90 -18.31 20.02
CA LEU A 161 9.14 -18.11 18.78
C LEU A 161 7.75 -18.73 18.90
N ILE A 162 6.73 -17.91 18.67
CA ILE A 162 5.31 -18.30 18.77
C ILE A 162 4.55 -18.18 17.45
N ALA A 163 5.11 -17.49 16.46
CA ALA A 163 4.61 -17.48 15.09
C ALA A 163 5.75 -17.23 14.11
N ARG A 164 5.67 -17.86 12.94
CA ARG A 164 6.60 -17.65 11.82
C ARG A 164 5.97 -16.79 10.76
N GLN A 165 6.78 -15.94 10.14
CA GLN A 165 6.35 -15.27 8.93
C GLN A 165 6.33 -16.28 7.76
N PRO A 166 5.30 -16.23 6.89
CA PRO A 166 5.28 -17.04 5.69
C PRO A 166 6.39 -16.60 4.73
N LEU A 167 7.10 -17.57 4.14
CA LEU A 167 8.11 -17.31 3.11
C LEU A 167 7.38 -17.41 1.78
N LYS A 168 6.68 -16.34 1.39
CA LYS A 168 5.81 -16.29 0.21
C LYS A 168 6.53 -16.86 -1.03
N GLY A 169 6.04 -17.99 -1.54
CA GLY A 169 6.58 -18.68 -2.71
C GLY A 169 7.76 -19.62 -2.45
N PHE A 170 8.27 -19.69 -1.22
CA PHE A 170 9.43 -20.50 -0.84
C PHE A 170 9.18 -21.46 0.33
N ASP A 171 7.96 -21.55 0.86
CA ASP A 171 7.68 -22.44 2.01
C ASP A 171 8.07 -23.89 1.74
N ALA A 172 7.94 -24.38 0.50
CA ALA A 172 8.39 -25.71 0.09
C ALA A 172 9.92 -25.91 0.12
N PHE A 173 10.70 -24.81 0.14
CA PHE A 173 12.15 -24.81 0.22
C PHE A 173 12.66 -24.45 1.61
N ARG A 174 11.77 -24.25 2.59
CA ARG A 174 12.15 -23.97 3.97
C ARG A 174 12.63 -25.26 4.63
N LEU A 175 13.88 -25.27 5.07
CA LEU A 175 14.43 -26.29 5.96
C LEU A 175 15.01 -25.58 7.18
N ASP A 176 14.65 -26.02 8.38
CA ASP A 176 15.37 -25.63 9.59
C ASP A 176 16.69 -26.42 9.68
N PRO A 177 17.64 -26.01 10.53
CA PRO A 177 18.87 -26.76 10.77
C PRO A 177 18.63 -28.23 11.14
N ALA A 178 17.60 -28.53 11.94
CA ALA A 178 17.23 -29.89 12.27
C ALA A 178 16.74 -30.69 11.05
N ASP A 179 15.96 -30.06 10.16
CA ASP A 179 15.40 -30.70 8.97
C ASP A 179 16.48 -31.02 7.93
N SER A 180 17.38 -30.06 7.67
CA SER A 180 18.51 -30.26 6.75
C SER A 180 19.44 -31.38 7.21
N ARG A 181 19.78 -31.44 8.49
CA ARG A 181 20.54 -32.54 9.09
C ARG A 181 19.83 -33.89 8.98
N ALA A 182 18.53 -33.93 9.27
CA ALA A 182 17.72 -35.14 9.08
C ALA A 182 17.72 -35.57 7.61
N ARG A 183 17.62 -34.61 6.68
CA ARG A 183 17.65 -34.87 5.24
C ARG A 183 19.00 -35.43 4.78
N PHE A 184 20.12 -34.88 5.24
CA PHE A 184 21.46 -35.39 4.90
C PHE A 184 21.66 -36.82 5.42
N ARG A 185 21.18 -37.13 6.63
CA ARG A 185 21.19 -38.51 7.16
C ARG A 185 20.36 -39.47 6.31
N GLN A 186 19.17 -39.06 5.87
CA GLN A 186 18.33 -39.88 4.99
C GLN A 186 18.99 -40.16 3.64
N LEU A 187 19.78 -39.20 3.13
CA LEU A 187 20.55 -39.35 1.90
C LEU A 187 21.87 -40.12 2.10
N GLY A 188 22.22 -40.47 3.34
CA GLY A 188 23.47 -41.17 3.68
C GLY A 188 24.73 -40.31 3.53
N TRP A 189 24.60 -38.99 3.47
CA TRP A 189 25.74 -38.08 3.30
C TRP A 189 26.52 -37.91 4.60
N GLN A 190 27.84 -38.08 4.55
CA GLN A 190 28.74 -37.83 5.67
C GLN A 190 29.47 -36.49 5.52
N THR A 191 29.77 -36.11 4.27
CA THR A 191 30.42 -34.87 3.89
C THR A 191 29.48 -34.04 3.02
N VAL A 192 29.13 -32.85 3.51
CA VAL A 192 28.24 -31.91 2.83
C VAL A 192 28.96 -30.58 2.68
N VAL A 193 28.96 -30.03 1.46
CA VAL A 193 29.47 -28.68 1.18
C VAL A 193 28.31 -27.70 1.06
N GLY A 194 28.36 -26.60 1.81
CA GLY A 194 27.41 -25.50 1.72
C GLY A 194 27.83 -24.48 0.67
N PHE A 195 26.87 -24.00 -0.11
CA PHE A 195 26.99 -22.83 -0.98
C PHE A 195 25.85 -21.86 -0.70
N GLN A 196 26.17 -20.59 -0.54
CA GLN A 196 25.18 -19.53 -0.43
C GLN A 196 25.54 -18.40 -1.38
N SER A 197 24.52 -17.71 -1.88
CA SER A 197 24.71 -16.46 -2.62
C SER A 197 23.43 -15.62 -2.55
N HIS A 198 23.59 -14.32 -2.74
CA HIS A 198 22.52 -13.34 -2.97
C HIS A 198 22.40 -12.96 -4.46
N GLN A 199 23.24 -13.54 -5.31
CA GLN A 199 23.31 -13.26 -6.75
C GLN A 199 22.66 -14.40 -7.56
N PRO A 200 22.16 -14.15 -8.78
CA PRO A 200 21.75 -15.24 -9.66
C PRO A 200 22.93 -16.17 -9.95
N MET A 201 22.63 -17.44 -10.18
CA MET A 201 23.64 -18.41 -10.58
C MET A 201 24.16 -18.13 -11.99
N HIS A 202 25.49 -18.16 -12.15
CA HIS A 202 26.18 -18.07 -13.43
C HIS A 202 27.23 -19.17 -13.56
N ARG A 203 27.89 -19.26 -14.71
CA ARG A 203 28.81 -20.37 -15.05
C ARG A 203 29.98 -20.49 -14.08
N ALA A 204 30.45 -19.38 -13.51
CA ALA A 204 31.43 -19.38 -12.41
C ALA A 204 30.91 -20.04 -11.13
N HIS A 205 29.70 -19.71 -10.66
CA HIS A 205 29.08 -20.39 -9.51
C HIS A 205 28.83 -21.88 -9.79
N GLU A 206 28.40 -22.25 -11.00
CA GLU A 206 28.24 -23.64 -11.40
C GLU A 206 29.57 -24.40 -11.32
N TYR A 207 30.64 -23.81 -11.85
CA TYR A 207 31.99 -24.41 -11.86
C TYR A 207 32.49 -24.70 -10.44
N ILE A 208 32.49 -23.69 -9.55
CA ILE A 208 33.00 -23.88 -8.18
C ILE A 208 32.16 -24.89 -7.39
N GLN A 209 30.84 -24.91 -7.60
CA GLN A 209 29.97 -25.90 -6.95
C GLN A 209 30.24 -27.32 -7.44
N LYS A 210 30.46 -27.50 -8.74
CA LYS A 210 30.78 -28.82 -9.29
C LYS A 210 32.16 -29.30 -8.81
N CYS A 211 33.17 -28.44 -8.85
CA CYS A 211 34.49 -28.78 -8.29
C CYS A 211 34.42 -29.11 -6.79
N ALA A 212 33.62 -28.38 -6.02
CA ALA A 212 33.45 -28.63 -4.59
C ALA A 212 32.64 -29.90 -4.29
N LEU A 213 31.76 -30.32 -5.20
CA LEU A 213 30.93 -31.52 -5.06
C LEU A 213 31.69 -32.81 -5.35
N GLU A 214 32.77 -32.78 -6.16
CA GLU A 214 33.59 -33.95 -6.48
C GLU A 214 34.14 -34.69 -5.22
N PRO A 215 34.78 -34.01 -4.24
CA PRO A 215 35.37 -34.68 -3.08
C PRO A 215 34.39 -34.99 -1.93
N VAL A 216 33.11 -34.61 -2.02
CA VAL A 216 32.14 -34.74 -0.92
C VAL A 216 30.87 -35.48 -1.36
N ASP A 217 30.06 -35.94 -0.40
CA ASP A 217 28.86 -36.72 -0.69
C ASP A 217 27.71 -35.87 -1.25
N GLY A 218 27.60 -34.61 -0.83
CA GLY A 218 26.50 -33.75 -1.28
C GLY A 218 26.75 -32.25 -1.19
N LEU A 219 25.96 -31.51 -1.98
CA LEU A 219 25.97 -30.05 -2.05
C LEU A 219 24.66 -29.49 -1.48
N PHE A 220 24.78 -28.58 -0.53
CA PHE A 220 23.67 -27.82 0.03
C PHE A 220 23.67 -26.39 -0.53
N ILE A 221 22.77 -26.13 -1.47
CA ILE A 221 22.58 -24.81 -2.08
C ILE A 221 21.54 -24.05 -1.24
N HIS A 222 21.97 -22.93 -0.65
CA HIS A 222 21.20 -22.24 0.39
C HIS A 222 21.12 -20.72 0.15
N PRO A 223 20.47 -20.26 -0.95
CA PRO A 223 20.34 -18.84 -1.30
C PRO A 223 19.62 -18.00 -0.25
N LEU A 224 20.05 -16.74 -0.10
CA LEU A 224 19.37 -15.76 0.75
C LEU A 224 18.04 -15.31 0.10
N VAL A 225 16.96 -15.33 0.88
CA VAL A 225 15.65 -14.79 0.48
C VAL A 225 15.14 -13.67 1.37
N GLY A 226 15.86 -13.32 2.45
CA GLY A 226 15.55 -12.15 3.27
C GLY A 226 15.94 -10.82 2.59
N GLN A 227 15.77 -9.72 3.32
CA GLN A 227 15.95 -8.36 2.78
C GLN A 227 17.35 -8.14 2.17
N THR A 228 17.37 -7.67 0.91
CA THR A 228 18.57 -7.27 0.15
C THR A 228 18.55 -5.77 -0.19
N LYS A 229 19.61 -5.24 -0.81
CA LYS A 229 19.66 -3.86 -1.30
C LYS A 229 18.76 -3.69 -2.53
N LEU A 230 18.36 -2.45 -2.80
CA LEU A 230 17.30 -2.09 -3.76
C LEU A 230 17.62 -2.41 -5.23
N ASP A 231 18.91 -2.57 -5.59
CA ASP A 231 19.41 -2.84 -6.94
C ASP A 231 19.69 -4.33 -7.23
N GLU A 232 19.32 -5.23 -6.30
CA GLU A 232 19.48 -6.68 -6.50
C GLU A 232 18.28 -7.33 -7.18
N LEU A 233 18.57 -8.39 -7.95
CA LEU A 233 17.56 -9.26 -8.55
C LEU A 233 16.60 -9.83 -7.49
N PRO A 234 15.28 -9.81 -7.68
CA PRO A 234 14.34 -10.35 -6.71
C PRO A 234 14.58 -11.83 -6.35
N SER A 235 14.29 -12.20 -5.10
CA SER A 235 14.55 -13.55 -4.57
C SER A 235 13.89 -14.65 -5.39
N GLU A 236 12.69 -14.41 -5.94
CA GLU A 236 11.94 -15.37 -6.77
C GLU A 236 12.63 -15.66 -8.10
N VAL A 237 13.23 -14.64 -8.71
CA VAL A 237 14.00 -14.79 -9.95
C VAL A 237 15.28 -15.56 -9.66
N ARG A 238 15.99 -15.20 -8.58
CA ARG A 238 17.21 -15.88 -8.17
C ARG A 238 16.95 -17.36 -7.88
N VAL A 239 15.99 -17.67 -7.00
CA VAL A 239 15.58 -19.04 -6.63
C VAL A 239 15.17 -19.84 -7.87
N ARG A 240 14.46 -19.22 -8.82
CA ARG A 240 14.11 -19.89 -10.08
C ARG A 240 15.34 -20.26 -10.92
N CYS A 241 16.36 -19.40 -10.98
CA CYS A 241 17.64 -19.74 -11.62
C CYS A 241 18.32 -20.93 -10.94
N TYR A 242 18.31 -21.01 -9.59
CA TYR A 242 18.86 -22.17 -8.88
C TYR A 242 18.08 -23.45 -9.18
N GLN A 243 16.75 -23.40 -9.17
CA GLN A 243 15.89 -24.56 -9.45
C GLN A 243 16.20 -25.17 -10.82
N VAL A 244 16.19 -24.35 -11.88
CA VAL A 244 16.46 -24.84 -13.24
C VAL A 244 17.85 -25.45 -13.36
N LEU A 245 18.86 -24.86 -12.70
CA LEU A 245 20.19 -25.46 -12.68
C LEU A 245 20.19 -26.80 -11.97
N VAL A 246 19.64 -26.88 -10.76
CA VAL A 246 19.58 -28.13 -9.98
C VAL A 246 18.82 -29.22 -10.74
N GLU A 247 17.69 -28.88 -11.35
CA GLU A 247 16.83 -29.81 -12.09
C GLU A 247 17.49 -30.39 -13.34
N GLN A 248 18.27 -29.57 -14.07
CA GLN A 248 18.77 -29.93 -15.41
C GLN A 248 20.26 -30.26 -15.46
N TYR A 249 21.06 -29.73 -14.53
CA TYR A 249 22.52 -29.71 -14.62
C TYR A 249 23.26 -30.33 -13.43
N TYR A 250 22.54 -30.80 -12.41
CA TYR A 250 23.10 -31.49 -11.24
C TYR A 250 22.49 -32.88 -11.04
N PRO A 251 23.21 -33.82 -10.39
CA PRO A 251 22.66 -35.12 -10.04
C PRO A 251 21.60 -34.99 -8.93
N LYS A 252 20.42 -35.59 -9.15
CA LYS A 252 19.24 -35.44 -8.26
C LYS A 252 19.49 -35.85 -6.81
N ASP A 253 20.31 -36.89 -6.59
CA ASP A 253 20.58 -37.45 -5.27
C ASP A 253 21.85 -36.88 -4.61
N ARG A 254 22.45 -35.85 -5.20
CA ARG A 254 23.71 -35.21 -4.74
C ARG A 254 23.54 -33.75 -4.36
N VAL A 255 22.35 -33.17 -4.53
CA VAL A 255 22.09 -31.74 -4.25
C VAL A 255 20.80 -31.55 -3.48
N VAL A 256 20.86 -30.74 -2.42
CA VAL A 256 19.69 -30.22 -1.70
C VAL A 256 19.63 -28.72 -1.90
N LEU A 257 18.52 -28.23 -2.44
CA LEU A 257 18.20 -26.81 -2.56
C LEU A 257 17.21 -26.42 -1.45
N ALA A 258 17.59 -25.46 -0.62
CA ALA A 258 16.72 -24.85 0.38
C ALA A 258 16.93 -23.33 0.42
N VAL A 259 16.04 -22.58 1.05
CA VAL A 259 16.20 -21.12 1.20
C VAL A 259 16.69 -20.74 2.60
N PHE A 260 17.47 -19.67 2.67
CA PHE A 260 17.91 -19.07 3.92
C PHE A 260 17.13 -17.76 4.17
N PRO A 261 16.25 -17.70 5.19
CA PRO A 261 15.39 -16.54 5.45
C PRO A 261 16.11 -15.37 6.15
N GLY A 262 17.44 -15.30 6.05
CA GLY A 262 18.25 -14.21 6.60
C GLY A 262 18.40 -13.03 5.65
N ALA A 263 18.58 -11.83 6.21
CA ALA A 263 18.95 -10.63 5.47
C ALA A 263 20.48 -10.59 5.27
N ILE A 264 20.92 -10.16 4.09
CA ILE A 264 22.34 -9.87 3.84
C ILE A 264 22.70 -8.53 4.51
N ARG A 265 23.87 -8.48 5.17
CA ARG A 265 24.36 -7.35 5.97
C ARG A 265 25.39 -6.50 5.24
N TYR A 266 25.98 -7.03 4.17
CA TYR A 266 27.08 -6.45 3.41
C TYR A 266 28.35 -6.28 4.25
N ALA A 267 28.62 -7.17 5.22
CA ALA A 267 29.80 -7.06 6.08
C ALA A 267 31.04 -7.81 5.54
N GLY A 268 31.03 -8.17 4.26
CA GLY A 268 32.20 -8.69 3.55
C GLY A 268 32.81 -9.93 4.22
N PRO A 269 34.11 -9.91 4.59
CA PRO A 269 34.77 -11.04 5.25
C PRO A 269 34.05 -11.51 6.52
N ARG A 270 33.61 -10.59 7.40
CA ARG A 270 32.91 -10.95 8.65
C ARG A 270 31.64 -11.74 8.37
N GLU A 271 30.86 -11.31 7.39
CA GLU A 271 29.63 -12.01 7.00
C GLU A 271 29.91 -13.34 6.28
N THR A 272 31.01 -13.45 5.56
CA THR A 272 31.43 -14.70 4.91
C THR A 272 31.71 -15.80 5.92
N LEU A 273 32.51 -15.49 6.94
CA LEU A 273 32.80 -16.45 8.02
C LEU A 273 31.54 -16.74 8.84
N PHE A 274 30.73 -15.72 9.14
CA PHE A 274 29.42 -15.90 9.80
C PHE A 274 28.54 -16.90 9.04
N HIS A 275 28.45 -16.77 7.72
CA HIS A 275 27.69 -17.69 6.90
C HIS A 275 28.21 -19.13 6.94
N ALA A 276 29.52 -19.35 6.95
CA ALA A 276 30.10 -20.67 7.12
C ALA A 276 29.70 -21.30 8.48
N LEU A 277 29.79 -20.52 9.57
CA LEU A 277 29.38 -20.95 10.90
C LEU A 277 27.88 -21.27 10.97
N VAL A 278 27.03 -20.47 10.34
CA VAL A 278 25.61 -20.77 10.20
C VAL A 278 25.41 -22.08 9.43
N ARG A 279 26.16 -22.35 8.36
CA ARG A 279 26.01 -23.59 7.57
C ARG A 279 26.49 -24.83 8.31
N LYS A 280 27.43 -24.68 9.24
CA LYS A 280 27.76 -25.72 10.22
C LYS A 280 26.53 -26.12 11.04
N ASN A 281 25.69 -25.17 11.46
CA ASN A 281 24.44 -25.48 12.16
C ASN A 281 23.45 -26.25 11.29
N TYR A 282 23.41 -25.97 9.98
CA TYR A 282 22.63 -26.75 9.00
C TYR A 282 23.24 -28.13 8.66
N GLY A 283 24.40 -28.50 9.22
CA GLY A 283 25.04 -29.80 9.01
C GLY A 283 26.05 -29.83 7.87
N CYS A 284 26.47 -28.68 7.34
CA CYS A 284 27.54 -28.62 6.34
C CYS A 284 28.91 -28.83 6.99
N THR A 285 29.67 -29.80 6.48
CA THR A 285 31.07 -30.07 6.85
C THR A 285 32.06 -29.15 6.16
N HIS A 286 31.70 -28.66 4.97
CA HIS A 286 32.52 -27.81 4.14
C HIS A 286 31.72 -26.57 3.72
N PHE A 287 32.40 -25.49 3.35
CA PHE A 287 31.74 -24.28 2.85
C PHE A 287 32.53 -23.67 1.69
N ILE A 288 31.86 -23.36 0.59
CA ILE A 288 32.50 -22.73 -0.57
C ILE A 288 32.77 -21.25 -0.27
N VAL A 289 34.02 -20.84 -0.40
CA VAL A 289 34.48 -19.48 -0.18
C VAL A 289 35.04 -18.92 -1.49
N GLY A 290 34.42 -17.86 -2.01
CA GLY A 290 34.89 -17.14 -3.21
C GLY A 290 35.59 -15.83 -2.86
N ARG A 291 36.27 -15.23 -3.84
CA ARG A 291 37.08 -14.00 -3.69
C ARG A 291 36.31 -12.77 -3.18
N GLU A 292 35.08 -12.56 -3.65
CA GLU A 292 34.21 -11.45 -3.23
C GLU A 292 32.89 -12.01 -2.70
N TYR A 293 32.80 -12.17 -1.38
CA TYR A 293 31.66 -12.78 -0.74
C TYR A 293 31.01 -11.80 0.26
N ALA A 294 29.69 -11.63 0.15
CA ALA A 294 28.85 -10.83 1.04
C ALA A 294 29.28 -9.37 1.32
N GLY A 295 29.99 -8.71 0.39
CA GLY A 295 30.41 -7.30 0.49
C GLY A 295 29.84 -6.41 -0.63
N VAL A 296 30.10 -5.11 -0.56
CA VAL A 296 29.90 -4.16 -1.68
C VAL A 296 31.24 -3.94 -2.37
N GLU A 297 31.27 -3.79 -3.69
CA GLU A 297 32.45 -3.35 -4.45
C GLU A 297 32.96 -2.02 -3.84
N SER A 298 34.01 -2.07 -3.03
CA SER A 298 34.59 -0.89 -2.38
C SER A 298 36.10 -1.05 -2.19
N THR A 299 36.80 0.08 -2.30
CA THR A 299 38.26 0.20 -2.15
C THR A 299 38.75 0.27 -0.69
N PHE A 300 37.90 -0.05 0.29
CA PHE A 300 38.17 0.24 1.72
C PHE A 300 37.94 -0.95 2.67
N ALA A 301 38.14 -2.19 2.22
CA ALA A 301 38.07 -3.34 3.12
C ALA A 301 39.36 -3.46 3.97
N PRO A 302 39.30 -3.40 5.31
CA PRO A 302 40.48 -3.48 6.18
C PRO A 302 41.09 -4.89 6.28
N MET A 303 40.42 -5.90 5.71
CA MET A 303 40.76 -7.31 5.82
C MET A 303 40.22 -8.05 4.58
N THR A 304 40.91 -9.07 4.09
CA THR A 304 40.42 -9.94 3.01
C THR A 304 39.66 -11.15 3.55
N VAL A 305 38.98 -11.88 2.67
CA VAL A 305 38.31 -13.15 3.04
C VAL A 305 39.33 -14.20 3.49
N ASP A 306 40.53 -14.24 2.91
CA ASP A 306 41.56 -15.17 3.38
C ASP A 306 42.07 -14.78 4.78
N ASP A 307 42.26 -13.49 5.03
CA ASP A 307 42.74 -13.00 6.33
C ASP A 307 41.78 -13.36 7.47
N ILE A 308 40.46 -13.23 7.26
CA ILE A 308 39.51 -13.52 8.33
C ILE A 308 39.46 -15.01 8.69
N PHE A 309 39.57 -15.91 7.71
CA PHE A 309 39.59 -17.35 8.01
C PHE A 309 40.93 -17.77 8.63
N ARG A 310 42.05 -17.12 8.27
CA ARG A 310 43.36 -17.34 8.89
C ARG A 310 43.49 -16.76 10.30
N ALA A 311 42.60 -15.86 10.69
CA ALA A 311 42.53 -15.35 12.07
C ALA A 311 42.03 -16.41 13.07
N PHE A 312 41.58 -17.57 12.59
CA PHE A 312 41.09 -18.67 13.40
C PHE A 312 41.80 -19.99 13.07
N GLU A 313 42.02 -20.82 14.09
CA GLU A 313 42.52 -22.18 13.93
C GLU A 313 41.47 -23.08 13.24
N PRO A 314 41.83 -23.94 12.27
CA PRO A 314 40.83 -24.78 11.58
C PRO A 314 39.93 -25.60 12.52
N ALA A 315 40.50 -26.08 13.63
CA ALA A 315 39.78 -26.86 14.65
C ALA A 315 38.69 -26.06 15.37
N GLU A 316 38.86 -24.75 15.58
CA GLU A 316 37.89 -23.94 16.32
C GLU A 316 36.67 -23.55 15.48
N LEU A 317 36.86 -23.36 14.17
CA LEU A 317 35.76 -23.20 13.22
C LEU A 317 34.95 -24.50 13.15
N GLY A 318 35.67 -25.63 13.06
CA GLY A 318 35.09 -26.96 12.91
C GLY A 318 34.20 -27.11 11.68
N ILE A 319 34.41 -26.29 10.66
CA ILE A 319 33.88 -26.39 9.29
C ILE A 319 35.03 -26.07 8.33
N THR A 320 35.17 -26.85 7.26
CA THR A 320 36.30 -26.73 6.33
C THR A 320 35.98 -25.76 5.19
N PRO A 321 36.63 -24.59 5.09
CA PRO A 321 36.46 -23.71 3.94
C PRO A 321 37.12 -24.29 2.69
N LEU A 322 36.45 -24.19 1.54
CA LEU A 322 36.98 -24.52 0.22
C LEU A 322 37.16 -23.21 -0.56
N PHE A 323 38.40 -22.74 -0.65
CA PHE A 323 38.74 -21.47 -1.29
C PHE A 323 38.85 -21.61 -2.80
N PHE A 324 38.11 -20.76 -3.52
CA PHE A 324 38.17 -20.65 -4.98
C PHE A 324 38.68 -19.25 -5.38
N ASP A 325 39.65 -19.22 -6.28
CA ASP A 325 40.12 -17.97 -6.89
C ASP A 325 39.05 -17.38 -7.81
N GLU A 326 39.31 -16.17 -8.30
CA GLU A 326 38.52 -15.55 -9.35
C GLU A 326 38.41 -16.48 -10.57
N THR A 327 37.19 -16.85 -10.92
CA THR A 327 36.90 -17.70 -12.08
C THR A 327 36.37 -16.87 -13.24
N PHE A 328 36.83 -17.19 -14.45
CA PHE A 328 36.46 -16.52 -15.70
C PHE A 328 36.25 -17.55 -16.81
N TYR A 329 35.48 -17.18 -17.84
CA TYR A 329 35.41 -17.99 -19.05
C TYR A 329 36.61 -17.66 -19.95
N CYS A 330 37.39 -18.65 -20.37
CA CYS A 330 38.50 -18.44 -21.30
C CYS A 330 38.08 -18.89 -22.70
N ARG A 331 38.14 -17.98 -23.67
CA ARG A 331 37.75 -18.24 -25.07
C ARG A 331 38.67 -19.24 -25.78
N ARG A 332 39.93 -19.36 -25.34
CA ARG A 332 40.88 -20.35 -25.88
C ARG A 332 40.74 -21.73 -25.24
N CYS A 333 40.39 -21.79 -23.95
CA CYS A 333 40.12 -23.06 -23.28
C CYS A 333 38.68 -23.55 -23.50
N GLU A 334 37.81 -22.68 -24.04
CA GLU A 334 36.38 -22.91 -24.24
C GLU A 334 35.64 -23.35 -22.97
N ALA A 335 36.15 -22.95 -21.80
CA ALA A 335 35.67 -23.40 -20.50
C ALA A 335 35.78 -22.29 -19.44
N VAL A 336 35.04 -22.47 -18.34
CA VAL A 336 35.26 -21.71 -17.10
C VAL A 336 36.53 -22.24 -16.44
N THR A 337 37.45 -21.35 -16.12
CA THR A 337 38.77 -21.68 -15.56
C THR A 337 39.10 -20.73 -14.41
N SER A 338 40.28 -20.93 -13.81
CA SER A 338 40.89 -19.99 -12.87
C SER A 338 42.33 -19.67 -13.30
N PRO A 339 43.00 -18.68 -12.68
CA PRO A 339 44.43 -18.44 -12.89
C PRO A 339 45.30 -19.67 -12.60
N LYS A 340 44.82 -20.62 -11.77
CA LYS A 340 45.54 -21.86 -11.45
C LYS A 340 45.50 -22.89 -12.58
N THR A 341 44.51 -22.82 -13.48
CA THR A 341 44.26 -23.85 -14.51
C THR A 341 44.30 -23.32 -15.94
N CYS A 342 44.48 -22.01 -16.14
CA CYS A 342 44.55 -21.39 -17.47
C CYS A 342 45.74 -20.41 -17.58
N PRO A 343 46.65 -20.60 -18.57
CA PRO A 343 47.81 -19.73 -18.76
C PRO A 343 47.53 -18.48 -19.62
N HIS A 344 46.36 -18.37 -20.25
CA HIS A 344 46.07 -17.34 -21.26
C HIS A 344 45.89 -15.95 -20.65
N ALA A 345 46.26 -14.88 -21.38
CA ALA A 345 46.19 -13.50 -20.91
C ALA A 345 44.74 -12.97 -20.79
N SER A 346 44.56 -11.82 -20.13
CA SER A 346 43.23 -11.21 -19.85
C SER A 346 42.39 -10.96 -21.10
N GLN A 347 43.00 -10.68 -22.25
CA GLN A 347 42.33 -10.51 -23.54
C GLN A 347 41.51 -11.75 -23.98
N ASP A 348 41.96 -12.95 -23.60
CA ASP A 348 41.30 -14.22 -23.91
C ASP A 348 40.28 -14.62 -22.82
N ARG A 349 40.10 -13.79 -21.79
CA ARG A 349 39.24 -14.05 -20.63
C ARG A 349 37.98 -13.18 -20.69
N MET A 350 36.87 -13.71 -20.20
CA MET A 350 35.62 -12.99 -19.95
C MET A 350 35.28 -13.10 -18.47
N ALA A 351 35.19 -11.95 -17.80
CA ALA A 351 34.80 -11.88 -16.39
C ALA A 351 33.36 -12.37 -16.21
N LEU A 352 33.17 -13.20 -15.19
CA LEU A 352 31.88 -13.80 -14.85
C LEU A 352 31.33 -13.19 -13.55
N SER A 353 31.10 -11.87 -13.56
CA SER A 353 30.61 -11.12 -12.38
C SER A 353 29.15 -10.70 -12.52
N GLY A 354 28.46 -10.51 -11.39
CA GLY A 354 27.09 -10.02 -11.37
C GLY A 354 26.92 -8.61 -11.96
N ALA A 355 27.97 -7.78 -12.00
CA ALA A 355 27.96 -6.46 -12.63
C ALA A 355 27.81 -6.55 -14.16
N VAL A 356 28.49 -7.51 -14.79
CA VAL A 356 28.41 -7.75 -16.24
C VAL A 356 27.00 -8.16 -16.66
N VAL A 357 26.30 -8.97 -15.84
CA VAL A 357 24.89 -9.30 -16.10
C VAL A 357 24.02 -8.05 -16.09
N ARG A 358 24.16 -7.21 -15.06
CA ARG A 358 23.37 -5.98 -14.95
C ARG A 358 23.64 -5.02 -16.11
N GLU A 359 24.89 -4.95 -16.57
CA GLU A 359 25.28 -4.15 -17.73
C GLU A 359 24.67 -4.69 -19.03
N LEU A 360 24.83 -5.99 -19.32
CA LEU A 360 24.29 -6.64 -20.52
C LEU A 360 22.76 -6.57 -20.56
N LEU A 361 22.13 -6.88 -19.43
CA LEU A 361 20.68 -6.78 -19.26
C LEU A 361 20.19 -5.33 -19.39
N GLY A 362 20.94 -4.36 -18.84
CA GLY A 362 20.65 -2.93 -18.95
C GLY A 362 20.76 -2.39 -20.38
N ARG A 363 21.60 -3.00 -21.23
CA ARG A 363 21.72 -2.69 -22.67
C ARG A 363 20.74 -3.48 -23.55
N GLY A 364 19.97 -4.40 -22.98
CA GLY A 364 19.05 -5.27 -23.73
C GLY A 364 19.74 -6.36 -24.56
N GLU A 365 21.03 -6.59 -24.32
CA GLU A 365 21.85 -7.59 -25.00
C GLU A 365 21.58 -9.00 -24.44
N LEU A 366 21.84 -10.03 -25.25
CA LEU A 366 21.70 -11.42 -24.81
C LEU A 366 22.84 -11.76 -23.84
N VAL A 367 22.51 -12.37 -22.70
CA VAL A 367 23.53 -12.94 -21.81
C VAL A 367 24.22 -14.10 -22.55
N PRO A 368 25.53 -14.04 -22.79
CA PRO A 368 26.25 -15.07 -23.51
C PRO A 368 26.14 -16.43 -22.81
N THR A 369 26.16 -17.53 -23.58
CA THR A 369 26.08 -18.90 -23.02
C THR A 369 27.32 -19.25 -22.21
N GLU A 370 28.42 -18.58 -22.52
CA GLU A 370 29.67 -18.57 -21.76
C GLU A 370 29.49 -17.97 -20.36
N PHE A 371 28.50 -17.10 -20.17
CA PHE A 371 28.18 -16.45 -18.90
C PHE A 371 27.14 -17.23 -18.08
N ALA A 372 26.02 -17.60 -18.68
CA ALA A 372 24.94 -18.34 -18.03
C ALA A 372 24.36 -19.41 -18.97
N ARG A 373 23.81 -20.50 -18.41
CA ARG A 373 23.10 -21.51 -19.20
C ARG A 373 21.91 -20.86 -19.96
N PRO A 374 21.54 -21.32 -21.16
CA PRO A 374 20.47 -20.71 -21.96
C PRO A 374 19.15 -20.52 -21.20
N GLU A 375 18.75 -21.49 -20.38
CA GLU A 375 17.52 -21.46 -19.60
C GLU A 375 17.59 -20.42 -18.46
N VAL A 376 18.77 -20.27 -17.85
CA VAL A 376 19.03 -19.23 -16.84
C VAL A 376 19.05 -17.86 -17.49
N ALA A 377 19.74 -17.72 -18.64
CA ALA A 377 19.76 -16.49 -19.43
C ALA A 377 18.35 -16.10 -19.88
N GLU A 378 17.49 -17.06 -20.21
CA GLU A 378 16.09 -16.83 -20.55
C GLU A 378 15.28 -16.34 -19.35
N ILE A 379 15.44 -16.93 -18.16
CA ILE A 379 14.79 -16.44 -16.93
C ILE A 379 15.17 -14.98 -16.66
N LEU A 380 16.48 -14.67 -16.73
CA LEU A 380 16.99 -13.32 -16.52
C LEU A 380 16.50 -12.35 -17.61
N ARG A 381 16.44 -12.80 -18.86
CA ARG A 381 15.91 -12.02 -19.99
C ARG A 381 14.42 -11.74 -19.85
N ASN A 382 13.63 -12.73 -19.46
CA ASN A 382 12.18 -12.59 -19.28
C ASN A 382 11.88 -11.62 -18.14
N TRP A 383 12.66 -11.69 -17.06
CA TRP A 383 12.60 -10.71 -15.99
C TRP A 383 12.90 -9.28 -16.49
N VAL A 384 13.98 -9.07 -17.25
CA VAL A 384 14.37 -7.73 -17.77
C VAL A 384 13.39 -7.18 -18.79
N ARG A 385 12.87 -8.04 -19.68
CA ARG A 385 11.92 -7.63 -20.73
C ARG A 385 10.50 -7.45 -20.18
N GLY A 386 10.26 -7.73 -18.90
CA GLY A 386 8.93 -7.76 -18.31
C GLY A 386 8.00 -8.76 -19.02
N ALA A 387 8.56 -9.81 -19.61
CA ALA A 387 7.82 -10.82 -20.35
C ALA A 387 7.36 -11.92 -19.39
N GLU A 388 6.03 -12.17 -19.33
CA GLU A 388 5.55 -13.52 -19.01
C GLU A 388 6.30 -14.50 -19.94
N VAL A 389 6.74 -15.64 -19.40
CA VAL A 389 7.38 -16.73 -20.16
C VAL A 389 6.52 -17.05 -21.40
N ALA A 390 6.99 -16.63 -22.57
CA ALA A 390 6.31 -16.88 -23.83
C ALA A 390 6.82 -18.21 -24.40
N THR A 391 5.94 -19.21 -24.45
CA THR A 391 6.11 -20.41 -25.27
C THR A 391 6.26 -20.04 -26.75
N ALA A 392 6.98 -20.90 -27.49
CA ALA A 392 7.23 -20.86 -28.94
C ALA A 392 6.04 -20.40 -29.81
N PRO A 393 6.30 -19.82 -31.02
CA PRO A 393 5.26 -19.20 -31.84
C PRO A 393 4.17 -20.20 -32.20
N ALA A 394 2.96 -19.92 -31.72
CA ALA A 394 1.79 -20.71 -32.05
C ALA A 394 1.31 -20.38 -33.47
N ALA A 395 1.04 -21.44 -34.23
CA ALA A 395 0.14 -21.43 -35.37
C ALA A 395 -1.16 -20.66 -35.03
N PRO A 396 -1.86 -20.07 -36.02
CA PRO A 396 -3.02 -19.21 -35.77
C PRO A 396 -4.03 -19.89 -34.85
N SER A 397 -4.11 -19.37 -33.62
CA SER A 397 -4.88 -19.97 -32.55
C SER A 397 -6.35 -19.57 -32.68
N THR A 398 -7.20 -20.59 -32.70
CA THR A 398 -8.66 -20.51 -32.54
C THR A 398 -9.08 -20.26 -31.07
N ALA A 399 -8.16 -19.91 -30.17
CA ALA A 399 -8.47 -19.68 -28.76
C ALA A 399 -9.28 -18.39 -28.53
N PRO A 400 -10.28 -18.41 -27.63
CA PRO A 400 -11.13 -17.27 -27.36
C PRO A 400 -10.35 -16.08 -26.76
N LYS A 401 -10.68 -14.88 -27.22
CA LYS A 401 -10.06 -13.61 -26.80
C LYS A 401 -10.27 -13.37 -25.29
N GLU A 402 -9.18 -13.12 -24.56
CA GLU A 402 -9.18 -12.77 -23.14
C GLU A 402 -10.16 -11.63 -22.82
N THR A 403 -11.02 -11.82 -21.82
CA THR A 403 -11.96 -10.78 -21.36
C THR A 403 -11.25 -9.66 -20.58
N LYS A 404 -11.88 -8.49 -20.44
CA LYS A 404 -11.34 -7.38 -19.62
C LYS A 404 -11.10 -7.76 -18.15
N ALA A 405 -11.91 -8.68 -17.61
CA ALA A 405 -11.77 -9.16 -16.25
C ALA A 405 -10.56 -10.10 -16.12
N GLN A 406 -10.46 -11.12 -16.98
CA GLN A 406 -9.31 -12.03 -17.03
C GLN A 406 -7.99 -11.27 -17.18
N ARG A 407 -7.93 -10.31 -18.12
CA ARG A 407 -6.74 -9.47 -18.31
C ARG A 407 -6.35 -8.70 -17.06
N ALA A 408 -7.33 -8.14 -16.35
CA ALA A 408 -7.06 -7.39 -15.14
C ALA A 408 -6.55 -8.27 -14.00
N GLU A 409 -7.15 -9.44 -13.81
CA GLU A 409 -6.72 -10.40 -12.79
C GLU A 409 -5.32 -10.91 -13.09
N ARG A 410 -5.04 -11.31 -14.34
CA ARG A 410 -3.70 -11.74 -14.76
C ARG A 410 -2.64 -10.68 -14.47
N LEU A 411 -2.87 -9.42 -14.85
CA LEU A 411 -1.94 -8.33 -14.55
C LEU A 411 -1.73 -8.13 -13.04
N LYS A 412 -2.79 -8.19 -12.22
CA LYS A 412 -2.64 -8.08 -10.76
C LYS A 412 -1.86 -9.25 -10.15
N HIS A 413 -1.96 -10.45 -10.72
CA HIS A 413 -1.16 -11.60 -10.29
C HIS A 413 0.30 -11.51 -10.75
N ALA A 414 0.54 -10.96 -11.93
CA ALA A 414 1.88 -10.84 -12.50
C ALA A 414 2.79 -9.87 -11.73
N THR A 415 2.23 -8.85 -11.08
CA THR A 415 3.04 -7.83 -10.39
C THR A 415 2.29 -7.23 -9.22
N ASN A 416 2.92 -7.19 -8.03
CA ASN A 416 2.51 -6.29 -6.96
C ASN A 416 3.08 -4.89 -7.25
N PRO A 417 2.26 -3.92 -7.66
CA PRO A 417 2.81 -2.64 -8.10
C PRO A 417 3.49 -1.86 -6.96
N TRP A 418 3.11 -2.08 -5.70
CA TRP A 418 3.70 -1.39 -4.55
C TRP A 418 5.17 -1.73 -4.31
N GLU A 419 5.67 -2.81 -4.89
CA GLU A 419 7.08 -3.22 -4.82
C GLU A 419 7.89 -2.72 -6.02
N ALA A 420 7.25 -2.14 -7.04
CA ALA A 420 7.85 -1.80 -8.32
C ALA A 420 8.19 -0.30 -8.48
N ILE A 421 8.62 0.38 -7.41
CA ILE A 421 8.99 1.81 -7.47
C ILE A 421 10.21 2.07 -8.39
N ALA A 422 11.09 1.07 -8.54
CA ALA A 422 12.26 1.15 -9.41
C ALA A 422 11.87 1.38 -10.88
N GLU A 423 10.78 0.76 -11.34
CA GLU A 423 10.24 0.96 -12.68
C GLU A 423 9.75 2.39 -12.89
N ILE A 424 9.05 2.98 -11.91
CA ILE A 424 8.61 4.38 -11.97
C ILE A 424 9.81 5.32 -12.10
N ARG A 425 10.87 5.08 -11.31
CA ARG A 425 12.13 5.84 -11.40
C ARG A 425 12.83 5.66 -12.75
N ARG A 426 12.74 4.47 -13.35
CA ARG A 426 13.26 4.20 -14.70
C ARG A 426 12.48 4.99 -15.75
N PHE A 427 11.16 4.90 -15.74
CA PHE A 427 10.30 5.67 -16.65
C PHE A 427 10.50 7.18 -16.53
N ALA A 428 10.75 7.68 -15.32
CA ALA A 428 11.06 9.09 -15.11
C ALA A 428 12.38 9.52 -15.77
N ARG A 429 13.37 8.63 -15.87
CA ARG A 429 14.63 8.91 -16.58
C ARG A 429 14.52 8.75 -18.09
N GLU A 430 13.75 7.76 -18.54
CA GLU A 430 13.60 7.42 -19.96
C GLU A 430 12.47 8.20 -20.66
N GLY A 431 11.64 8.90 -19.90
CA GLY A 431 10.52 9.72 -20.38
C GLY A 431 9.26 8.92 -20.68
N TYR A 432 8.14 9.64 -20.90
CA TYR A 432 6.79 9.05 -20.98
C TYR A 432 6.64 7.94 -22.05
N GLN A 433 7.36 8.03 -23.17
CA GLN A 433 7.25 7.04 -24.24
C GLN A 433 7.81 5.65 -23.88
N SER A 434 8.68 5.58 -22.86
CA SER A 434 9.25 4.32 -22.37
C SER A 434 8.23 3.44 -21.63
N ILE A 435 7.08 4.02 -21.23
CA ILE A 435 6.14 3.38 -20.31
C ILE A 435 5.31 2.30 -21.03
N PRO A 436 5.37 1.03 -20.62
CA PRO A 436 4.57 -0.03 -21.19
C PRO A 436 3.07 0.17 -20.95
N ALA A 437 2.24 -0.32 -21.87
CA ALA A 437 0.78 -0.22 -21.75
C ALA A 437 0.19 -0.81 -20.44
N PRO A 438 0.68 -1.93 -19.87
CA PRO A 438 0.22 -2.41 -18.56
C PRO A 438 0.43 -1.40 -17.42
N TRP A 439 1.52 -0.63 -17.46
CA TRP A 439 1.79 0.41 -16.47
C TRP A 439 0.80 1.55 -16.55
N LEU A 440 0.64 2.14 -17.75
CA LEU A 440 -0.30 3.24 -18.00
C LEU A 440 -1.75 2.88 -17.66
N ASN A 441 -2.15 1.63 -17.93
CA ASN A 441 -3.54 1.21 -17.83
C ASN A 441 -3.89 0.55 -16.48
N THR A 442 -2.91 0.04 -15.74
CA THR A 442 -3.14 -0.75 -14.52
C THR A 442 -2.25 -0.30 -13.37
N TYR A 443 -0.94 -0.47 -13.47
CA TYR A 443 -0.06 -0.46 -12.28
C TYR A 443 0.14 0.91 -11.64
N PHE A 444 0.20 2.00 -12.42
CA PHE A 444 0.29 3.36 -11.86
C PHE A 444 -0.84 3.69 -10.88
N ARG A 445 -2.00 3.06 -11.04
CA ARG A 445 -3.17 3.30 -10.19
C ARG A 445 -2.91 2.89 -8.74
N TRP A 446 -2.05 1.91 -8.47
CA TRP A 446 -1.70 1.52 -7.10
C TRP A 446 -0.86 2.58 -6.39
N TRP A 447 -0.18 3.43 -7.15
CA TRP A 447 0.61 4.58 -6.69
C TRP A 447 -0.18 5.89 -6.71
N GLY A 448 -1.51 5.82 -6.87
CA GLY A 448 -2.35 7.02 -6.91
C GLY A 448 -2.26 7.80 -8.21
N ALA A 449 -1.59 7.28 -9.24
CA ALA A 449 -1.41 7.93 -10.53
C ALA A 449 -2.38 7.37 -11.59
N TYR A 450 -3.03 8.28 -12.33
CA TYR A 450 -3.88 7.95 -13.48
C TYR A 450 -3.43 8.74 -14.70
N THR A 451 -3.46 8.11 -15.87
CA THR A 451 -3.37 8.86 -17.13
C THR A 451 -4.51 9.87 -17.23
N GLN A 452 -4.16 11.10 -17.57
CA GLN A 452 -5.09 12.21 -17.71
C GLN A 452 -5.66 12.29 -19.13
N GLY A 453 -6.87 12.84 -19.27
CA GLY A 453 -7.54 13.10 -20.55
C GLY A 453 -7.10 14.40 -21.23
N ASP A 454 -7.44 14.52 -22.52
CA ASP A 454 -7.11 15.64 -23.40
C ASP A 454 -8.06 16.85 -23.34
N GLY A 455 -9.08 16.82 -22.47
CA GLY A 455 -10.11 17.86 -22.40
C GLY A 455 -11.40 17.54 -23.17
N ILE A 456 -11.41 16.51 -24.01
CA ILE A 456 -12.58 16.14 -24.84
C ILE A 456 -13.43 15.06 -24.15
N GLY A 457 -12.79 14.21 -23.35
CA GLY A 457 -13.43 13.11 -22.61
C GLY A 457 -13.83 11.94 -23.51
N ALA A 458 -14.87 11.22 -23.12
CA ALA A 458 -15.23 9.91 -23.69
C ALA A 458 -15.56 9.94 -25.19
N VAL A 459 -15.95 11.11 -25.73
CA VAL A 459 -16.28 11.29 -27.16
C VAL A 459 -15.05 11.50 -28.04
N GLY A 460 -13.89 11.84 -27.46
CA GLY A 460 -12.66 12.12 -28.20
C GLY A 460 -11.80 10.89 -28.50
N GLY A 461 -12.10 9.74 -27.89
CA GLY A 461 -11.29 8.52 -28.00
C GLY A 461 -12.04 7.30 -28.52
N LYS A 462 -11.66 6.10 -28.08
CA LYS A 462 -12.21 4.82 -28.57
C LYS A 462 -12.92 4.08 -27.42
N SER A 463 -13.99 3.36 -27.75
CA SER A 463 -14.72 2.50 -26.79
C SER A 463 -15.23 3.22 -25.53
N GLY A 464 -15.61 4.50 -25.65
CA GLY A 464 -16.13 5.30 -24.54
C GLY A 464 -15.06 5.80 -23.56
N GLU A 465 -13.78 5.79 -23.94
CA GLU A 465 -12.68 6.36 -23.17
C GLU A 465 -11.91 7.37 -24.04
N GLY A 466 -11.71 8.57 -23.51
CA GLY A 466 -11.01 9.68 -24.15
C GLY A 466 -9.51 9.43 -24.32
N LYS A 467 -8.86 10.25 -25.16
CA LYS A 467 -7.42 10.16 -25.41
C LYS A 467 -6.64 10.55 -24.16
N ALA A 468 -5.56 9.82 -23.89
CA ALA A 468 -4.64 10.16 -22.82
C ALA A 468 -3.58 11.16 -23.31
N VAL A 469 -3.25 12.14 -22.48
CA VAL A 469 -2.10 13.04 -22.67
C VAL A 469 -0.89 12.53 -21.87
N PRO A 470 0.35 12.95 -22.17
CA PRO A 470 1.56 12.48 -21.49
C PRO A 470 1.73 13.11 -20.08
N TYR A 471 0.66 13.12 -19.30
CA TYR A 471 0.61 13.64 -17.94
C TYR A 471 -0.25 12.74 -17.05
N PHE A 472 0.03 12.79 -15.76
CA PHE A 472 -0.68 12.07 -14.73
C PHE A 472 -1.53 13.00 -13.87
N MET A 473 -2.73 12.51 -13.53
CA MET A 473 -3.38 12.91 -12.29
C MET A 473 -2.74 12.11 -11.15
N VAL A 474 -2.32 12.77 -10.07
CA VAL A 474 -1.80 12.15 -8.86
C VAL A 474 -2.71 12.47 -7.69
N ARG A 475 -3.16 11.44 -6.98
CA ARG A 475 -4.02 11.59 -5.80
C ARG A 475 -3.27 11.28 -4.50
N ILE A 476 -3.34 12.23 -3.58
CA ILE A 476 -2.65 12.22 -2.29
C ILE A 476 -3.60 11.72 -1.20
N ARG A 477 -3.19 10.67 -0.48
CA ARG A 477 -3.92 10.02 0.61
C ARG A 477 -3.87 10.88 1.86
N ILE A 478 -5.03 11.13 2.46
CA ILE A 478 -5.15 11.92 3.68
C ILE A 478 -6.18 11.21 4.57
N PRO A 479 -5.76 10.19 5.36
CA PRO A 479 -6.68 9.44 6.19
C PRO A 479 -7.39 10.36 7.18
N ASN A 480 -8.71 10.19 7.33
CA ASN A 480 -9.58 11.05 8.14
C ASN A 480 -9.55 12.56 7.74
N GLY A 481 -9.02 12.89 6.56
CA GLY A 481 -8.82 14.27 6.14
C GLY A 481 -7.86 15.08 7.01
N GLN A 482 -7.06 14.46 7.88
CA GLN A 482 -6.16 15.14 8.80
C GLN A 482 -4.86 15.58 8.11
N LEU A 483 -4.54 16.88 8.21
CA LEU A 483 -3.36 17.51 7.64
C LEU A 483 -2.71 18.48 8.63
N PHE A 484 -1.43 18.75 8.42
CA PHE A 484 -0.70 19.85 9.05
C PHE A 484 -0.30 20.93 8.02
N SER A 485 -0.01 22.14 8.50
CA SER A 485 0.39 23.29 7.68
C SER A 485 1.57 22.97 6.75
N HIS A 486 2.61 22.29 7.25
CA HIS A 486 3.78 21.89 6.44
C HIS A 486 3.43 20.91 5.31
N GLN A 487 2.46 20.03 5.56
CA GLN A 487 1.94 19.09 4.56
C GLN A 487 1.18 19.84 3.47
N LEU A 488 0.32 20.78 3.85
CA LEU A 488 -0.41 21.60 2.88
C LEU A 488 0.54 22.48 2.05
N ARG A 489 1.59 23.04 2.67
CA ARG A 489 2.66 23.77 1.95
C ARG A 489 3.42 22.87 0.96
N THR A 490 3.66 21.60 1.33
CA THR A 490 4.28 20.62 0.42
C THR A 490 3.39 20.37 -0.80
N ILE A 491 2.08 20.18 -0.58
CA ILE A 491 1.11 20.03 -1.67
C ILE A 491 1.08 21.29 -2.55
N ALA A 492 1.08 22.49 -1.94
CA ALA A 492 1.13 23.75 -2.68
C ALA A 492 2.38 23.90 -3.54
N GLY A 493 3.54 23.50 -3.02
CA GLY A 493 4.79 23.49 -3.77
C GLY A 493 4.74 22.59 -5.01
N PHE A 494 4.17 21.40 -4.89
CA PHE A 494 3.97 20.52 -6.06
C PHE A 494 2.87 21.00 -7.00
N ALA A 495 1.83 21.64 -6.46
CA ALA A 495 0.80 22.25 -7.29
C ALA A 495 1.42 23.29 -8.24
N GLU A 496 2.26 24.17 -7.71
CA GLU A 496 2.94 25.21 -8.48
C GLU A 496 3.98 24.64 -9.45
N ARG A 497 4.89 23.77 -8.99
CA ARG A 497 6.00 23.26 -9.81
C ARG A 497 5.58 22.26 -10.87
N SER A 498 4.65 21.36 -10.54
CA SER A 498 4.37 20.15 -11.31
C SER A 498 2.90 20.01 -11.71
N ALA A 499 2.01 20.90 -11.24
CA ALA A 499 0.57 20.77 -11.48
C ALA A 499 -0.15 22.05 -11.96
N ARG A 500 0.61 23.03 -12.48
CA ARG A 500 0.09 24.30 -13.01
C ARG A 500 -0.72 25.12 -12.01
N GLY A 501 -0.28 25.13 -10.75
CA GLY A 501 -0.73 26.06 -9.71
C GLY A 501 -2.02 25.69 -8.99
N VAL A 502 -2.66 24.54 -9.29
CA VAL A 502 -3.95 24.16 -8.68
C VAL A 502 -3.94 22.74 -8.10
N ALA A 503 -4.73 22.55 -7.05
CA ALA A 503 -5.03 21.24 -6.49
C ALA A 503 -6.51 21.13 -6.12
N ASP A 504 -7.08 19.94 -6.21
CA ASP A 504 -8.50 19.70 -5.99
C ASP A 504 -8.75 18.79 -4.76
N ILE A 505 -9.45 19.31 -3.75
CA ILE A 505 -10.02 18.50 -2.65
C ILE A 505 -11.11 17.59 -3.22
N THR A 506 -11.06 16.33 -2.82
CA THR A 506 -11.95 15.28 -3.33
C THR A 506 -13.07 14.98 -2.36
N VAL A 507 -14.14 14.35 -2.85
CA VAL A 507 -15.25 13.81 -2.02
C VAL A 507 -14.86 12.63 -1.11
N ARG A 508 -13.56 12.38 -0.95
CA ARG A 508 -12.96 11.39 -0.06
C ARG A 508 -11.78 11.96 0.72
N GLU A 509 -11.80 13.26 0.99
CA GLU A 509 -10.84 13.96 1.86
C GLU A 509 -9.40 14.01 1.31
N ASN A 510 -9.15 13.55 0.09
CA ASN A 510 -7.84 13.63 -0.57
C ASN A 510 -7.62 14.97 -1.27
N PHE A 511 -6.37 15.22 -1.68
CA PHE A 511 -6.03 16.16 -2.75
C PHE A 511 -5.75 15.44 -4.08
N GLN A 512 -6.01 16.10 -5.20
CA GLN A 512 -5.59 15.69 -6.55
C GLN A 512 -4.78 16.80 -7.22
N LEU A 513 -3.68 16.38 -7.83
CA LEU A 513 -2.84 17.17 -8.71
C LEU A 513 -3.03 16.66 -10.14
N HIS A 514 -3.05 17.57 -11.12
CA HIS A 514 -3.15 17.26 -12.54
C HIS A 514 -1.89 17.75 -13.26
N TRP A 515 -1.65 17.37 -14.51
CA TRP A 515 -0.47 17.81 -15.28
C TRP A 515 0.89 17.32 -14.77
N VAL A 516 0.93 16.34 -13.86
CA VAL A 516 2.20 15.84 -13.33
C VAL A 516 2.93 15.03 -14.41
N PRO A 517 4.13 15.44 -14.85
CA PRO A 517 4.91 14.67 -15.82
C PRO A 517 5.54 13.43 -15.15
N ILE A 518 5.99 12.43 -15.93
CA ILE A 518 6.57 11.21 -15.34
C ILE A 518 7.89 11.52 -14.62
N GLU A 519 8.62 12.51 -15.13
CA GLU A 519 9.90 13.00 -14.65
C GLU A 519 9.82 13.50 -13.19
N ASP A 520 8.71 14.17 -12.84
CA ASP A 520 8.48 14.71 -11.51
C ASP A 520 7.89 13.69 -10.53
N LEU A 521 7.32 12.58 -11.03
CA LEU A 521 6.56 11.65 -10.21
C LEU A 521 7.40 11.03 -9.07
N PRO A 522 8.64 10.55 -9.27
CA PRO A 522 9.44 10.02 -8.17
C PRO A 522 9.74 11.05 -7.08
N ASP A 523 10.11 12.27 -7.46
CA ASP A 523 10.40 13.36 -6.50
C ASP A 523 9.16 13.72 -5.69
N LEU A 524 8.00 13.82 -6.35
CA LEU A 524 6.72 14.04 -5.71
C LEU A 524 6.39 12.93 -4.70
N LEU A 525 6.53 11.65 -5.07
CA LEU A 525 6.26 10.52 -4.17
C LEU A 525 7.17 10.55 -2.94
N GLU A 526 8.46 10.83 -3.14
CA GLU A 526 9.45 10.85 -2.07
C GLU A 526 9.25 12.02 -1.11
N ASN A 527 9.03 13.23 -1.60
CA ASN A 527 8.82 14.40 -0.74
C ASN A 527 7.47 14.37 -0.02
N LEU A 528 6.42 13.85 -0.66
CA LEU A 528 5.17 13.58 0.07
C LEU A 528 5.41 12.61 1.21
N THR A 529 6.16 11.53 0.98
CA THR A 529 6.52 10.56 2.02
C THR A 529 7.31 11.21 3.16
N ARG A 530 8.30 12.05 2.84
CA ARG A 530 9.07 12.82 3.84
C ARG A 530 8.19 13.77 4.66
N ALA A 531 7.14 14.33 4.05
CA ALA A 531 6.16 15.17 4.75
C ALA A 531 5.13 14.38 5.57
N GLY A 532 5.19 13.04 5.56
CA GLY A 532 4.22 12.17 6.24
C GLY A 532 2.93 11.92 5.47
N LEU A 533 2.93 12.17 4.15
CA LEU A 533 1.82 11.89 3.23
C LEU A 533 2.16 10.68 2.36
N SER A 534 1.17 10.13 1.65
CA SER A 534 1.39 9.05 0.69
C SER A 534 0.39 9.14 -0.46
N THR A 535 0.70 8.58 -1.61
CA THR A 535 -0.27 8.40 -2.71
C THR A 535 -0.72 6.94 -2.86
N MET A 536 -0.09 6.02 -2.12
CA MET A 536 -0.33 4.59 -2.25
C MET A 536 -1.79 4.24 -1.94
N GLY A 537 -2.37 3.43 -2.83
CA GLY A 537 -3.73 2.89 -2.72
C GLY A 537 -4.86 3.92 -2.81
N THR A 538 -4.58 5.17 -3.19
CA THR A 538 -5.67 6.16 -3.44
C THR A 538 -6.47 5.86 -4.71
N CYS A 539 -5.94 4.98 -5.54
CA CYS A 539 -6.45 4.49 -6.81
C CYS A 539 -6.25 2.95 -6.92
N GLY A 540 -6.57 2.33 -8.04
CA GLY A 540 -6.42 0.88 -8.22
C GLY A 540 -7.54 0.04 -7.60
N ASP A 541 -7.32 -1.29 -7.59
CA ASP A 541 -8.22 -2.31 -7.02
C ASP A 541 -7.76 -2.70 -5.61
N VAL A 542 -7.74 -1.68 -4.75
CA VAL A 542 -7.29 -1.71 -3.36
C VAL A 542 -8.15 -0.78 -2.51
N THR A 543 -7.88 -0.78 -1.19
CA THR A 543 -8.51 0.12 -0.22
C THR A 543 -8.14 1.57 -0.48
N ARG A 544 -9.15 2.37 -0.84
CA ARG A 544 -9.05 3.81 -1.04
C ARG A 544 -8.79 4.53 0.29
N ASN A 545 -8.67 5.86 0.23
CA ASN A 545 -8.61 6.67 1.45
C ASN A 545 -9.77 6.31 2.38
N ILE A 546 -9.45 5.99 3.63
CA ILE A 546 -10.44 5.71 4.67
C ILE A 546 -10.85 7.07 5.23
N THR A 547 -12.12 7.38 5.06
CA THR A 547 -12.69 8.67 5.50
C THR A 547 -13.17 8.57 6.94
N GLY A 548 -13.29 9.71 7.60
CA GLY A 548 -13.84 9.78 8.95
C GLY A 548 -14.40 11.15 9.25
N CYS A 549 -14.57 11.51 10.52
CA CYS A 549 -15.04 12.86 10.82
C CYS A 549 -13.88 13.85 10.73
N PRO A 550 -13.96 14.92 9.92
CA PRO A 550 -12.89 15.92 9.83
C PRO A 550 -12.59 16.57 11.19
N VAL A 551 -13.60 16.74 12.04
CA VAL A 551 -13.49 17.35 13.37
C VAL A 551 -13.40 16.32 14.50
N ALA A 552 -13.03 15.07 14.17
CA ALA A 552 -12.74 14.05 15.17
C ALA A 552 -11.66 14.54 16.15
N GLY A 553 -11.91 14.34 17.43
CA GLY A 553 -11.03 14.76 18.52
C GLY A 553 -11.24 16.20 18.97
N VAL A 554 -12.10 17.01 18.34
CA VAL A 554 -12.35 18.41 18.73
C VAL A 554 -13.82 18.83 18.73
N ASP A 555 -14.69 18.11 18.02
CA ASP A 555 -16.11 18.41 17.96
C ASP A 555 -16.75 18.36 19.36
N ALA A 556 -17.56 19.37 19.69
CA ALA A 556 -18.20 19.48 20.99
C ALA A 556 -19.22 18.36 21.24
N ASP A 557 -19.82 17.83 20.17
CA ASP A 557 -20.90 16.85 20.21
C ASP A 557 -20.48 15.45 19.75
N GLU A 558 -19.18 15.18 19.58
CA GLU A 558 -18.70 13.86 19.15
C GLU A 558 -19.03 12.76 20.17
N LEU A 559 -19.37 11.57 19.68
CA LEU A 559 -19.57 10.41 20.55
C LEU A 559 -18.22 9.79 20.95
N VAL A 560 -17.27 9.79 20.02
CA VAL A 560 -15.90 9.31 20.22
C VAL A 560 -15.01 9.85 19.09
N ASP A 561 -13.73 10.11 19.39
CA ASP A 561 -12.73 10.35 18.35
C ASP A 561 -12.34 9.03 17.67
N ALA A 562 -12.94 8.74 16.51
CA ALA A 562 -12.65 7.53 15.73
C ALA A 562 -11.40 7.62 14.84
N SER A 563 -10.70 8.76 14.82
CA SER A 563 -9.55 8.95 13.93
C SER A 563 -8.40 7.95 14.18
N PRO A 564 -8.11 7.48 15.41
CA PRO A 564 -7.11 6.44 15.63
C PRO A 564 -7.42 5.12 14.89
N LEU A 565 -8.70 4.73 14.80
CA LEU A 565 -9.13 3.55 14.04
C LEU A 565 -8.97 3.76 12.54
N VAL A 566 -9.24 4.95 12.02
CA VAL A 566 -9.02 5.29 10.61
C VAL A 566 -7.53 5.16 10.24
N GLN A 567 -6.64 5.65 11.11
CA GLN A 567 -5.20 5.55 10.92
C GLN A 567 -4.72 4.09 11.01
N ALA A 568 -5.19 3.34 11.99
CA ALA A 568 -4.83 1.93 12.17
C ALA A 568 -5.34 1.06 11.01
N ALA A 569 -6.59 1.21 10.58
CA ALA A 569 -7.15 0.51 9.43
C ALA A 569 -6.40 0.87 8.13
N THR A 570 -5.94 2.12 7.99
CA THR A 570 -5.12 2.53 6.85
C THR A 570 -3.78 1.80 6.85
N ARG A 571 -3.07 1.73 7.98
CA ARG A 571 -1.80 1.00 8.11
C ARG A 571 -1.96 -0.51 7.90
N MET A 572 -3.08 -1.07 8.37
CA MET A 572 -3.39 -2.50 8.23
C MET A 572 -3.58 -2.92 6.77
N LEU A 573 -4.25 -2.09 5.96
CA LEU A 573 -4.67 -2.45 4.61
C LEU A 573 -3.77 -1.90 3.50
N ASN A 574 -3.17 -0.72 3.69
CA ASN A 574 -2.43 -0.03 2.63
C ASN A 574 -0.93 -0.30 2.72
N GLY A 575 -0.28 -0.67 1.62
CA GLY A 575 1.10 -1.15 1.64
C GLY A 575 1.25 -2.57 2.18
N ASN A 576 0.13 -3.24 2.51
CA ASN A 576 0.10 -4.63 2.91
C ASN A 576 -0.10 -5.53 1.68
N PRO A 577 0.86 -6.42 1.34
CA PRO A 577 0.79 -7.30 0.17
C PRO A 577 -0.35 -8.33 0.23
N ASP A 578 -1.09 -8.46 1.33
CA ASP A 578 -2.27 -9.32 1.40
C ASP A 578 -3.53 -8.64 0.83
N PHE A 579 -3.48 -7.31 0.66
CA PHE A 579 -4.62 -6.47 0.25
C PHE A 579 -4.35 -5.62 -0.99
N TYR A 580 -3.24 -5.84 -1.71
CA TYR A 580 -2.97 -5.15 -2.99
C TYR A 580 -3.87 -5.67 -4.14
N ASN A 581 -4.42 -6.88 -4.03
CA ASN A 581 -5.21 -7.50 -5.10
C ASN A 581 -6.65 -7.76 -4.66
N LEU A 582 -7.47 -6.70 -4.55
CA LEU A 582 -8.91 -6.82 -4.35
C LEU A 582 -9.64 -6.94 -5.71
N PRO A 583 -10.90 -7.42 -5.77
CA PRO A 583 -11.64 -7.49 -7.04
C PRO A 583 -11.81 -6.11 -7.70
N ARG A 584 -12.00 -5.06 -6.89
CA ARG A 584 -12.17 -3.67 -7.34
C ARG A 584 -11.81 -2.68 -6.24
N LYS A 585 -11.96 -1.38 -6.52
CA LYS A 585 -11.85 -0.29 -5.52
C LYS A 585 -12.71 -0.59 -4.28
N TYR A 586 -12.13 -0.44 -3.10
CA TYR A 586 -12.77 -0.70 -1.82
C TYR A 586 -12.76 0.57 -0.95
N LYS A 587 -13.92 0.98 -0.44
CA LYS A 587 -14.12 2.25 0.27
C LYS A 587 -14.62 1.97 1.68
N ILE A 588 -13.93 2.54 2.66
CA ILE A 588 -14.27 2.42 4.08
C ILE A 588 -14.49 3.82 4.63
N THR A 589 -15.42 3.94 5.57
CA THR A 589 -15.55 5.10 6.45
C THR A 589 -15.78 4.68 7.89
N ILE A 590 -15.18 5.41 8.84
CA ILE A 590 -15.36 5.23 10.28
C ILE A 590 -15.68 6.59 10.88
N ALA A 591 -16.93 6.80 11.27
CA ALA A 591 -17.43 8.08 11.76
C ALA A 591 -17.65 8.04 13.27
N GLY A 592 -17.00 8.96 13.99
CA GLY A 592 -17.17 9.17 15.43
C GLY A 592 -18.22 10.23 15.81
N CYS A 593 -18.62 11.07 14.85
CA CYS A 593 -19.57 12.17 15.04
C CYS A 593 -21.02 11.74 14.87
N ARG A 594 -21.94 12.52 15.45
CA ARG A 594 -23.39 12.37 15.28
C ARG A 594 -23.87 12.74 13.87
N ALA A 595 -23.17 13.64 13.20
CA ALA A 595 -23.54 14.17 11.90
C ALA A 595 -23.39 13.15 10.75
N TRP A 596 -22.69 12.03 10.95
CA TRP A 596 -22.37 11.06 9.88
C TRP A 596 -21.81 11.76 8.63
N CYS A 597 -20.96 12.77 8.84
CA CYS A 597 -20.46 13.68 7.81
C CYS A 597 -19.64 12.99 6.71
N SER A 598 -19.21 11.75 6.93
CA SER A 598 -18.45 10.93 5.98
C SER A 598 -19.30 9.92 5.18
N TYR A 599 -20.62 10.02 5.28
CA TYR A 599 -21.62 9.29 4.49
C TYR A 599 -21.43 7.76 4.51
N PRO A 600 -21.61 7.10 5.68
CA PRO A 600 -21.49 5.64 5.84
C PRO A 600 -22.35 4.84 4.85
N GLU A 601 -23.46 5.41 4.38
CA GLU A 601 -24.44 4.80 3.50
C GLU A 601 -23.89 4.49 2.09
N ILE A 602 -22.77 5.09 1.67
CA ILE A 602 -22.26 4.96 0.28
C ILE A 602 -20.89 4.30 0.18
N ASN A 603 -20.40 3.73 1.28
CA ASN A 603 -19.11 3.07 1.37
C ASN A 603 -19.27 1.53 1.37
N ASP A 604 -18.27 0.80 0.89
CA ASP A 604 -18.28 -0.66 0.96
C ASP A 604 -18.31 -1.14 2.42
N VAL A 605 -17.73 -0.36 3.34
CA VAL A 605 -17.88 -0.48 4.81
C VAL A 605 -18.15 0.90 5.42
N GLY A 606 -19.19 1.00 6.23
CA GLY A 606 -19.50 2.19 7.02
C GLY A 606 -19.67 1.83 8.49
N MET A 607 -18.85 2.42 9.35
CA MET A 607 -18.99 2.34 10.80
C MET A 607 -19.42 3.69 11.35
N THR A 608 -20.45 3.71 12.19
CA THR A 608 -20.97 4.92 12.84
C THR A 608 -21.00 4.74 14.34
N ALA A 609 -20.35 5.64 15.08
CA ALA A 609 -20.31 5.59 16.52
C ALA A 609 -21.72 5.62 17.11
N ILE A 610 -21.93 4.80 18.14
CA ILE A 610 -23.21 4.65 18.81
C ILE A 610 -22.99 4.22 20.26
N ARG A 611 -23.84 4.69 21.17
CA ARG A 611 -23.80 4.29 22.57
C ARG A 611 -24.75 3.12 22.80
N HIS A 612 -24.25 2.05 23.38
CA HIS A 612 -25.05 0.90 23.76
C HIS A 612 -25.99 1.29 24.92
N PRO A 613 -27.32 1.14 24.80
CA PRO A 613 -28.26 1.70 25.77
C PRO A 613 -28.20 1.00 27.14
N GLN A 614 -27.89 -0.30 27.18
CA GLN A 614 -27.79 -1.03 28.45
C GLN A 614 -26.42 -0.88 29.14
N SER A 615 -25.29 -1.01 28.42
CA SER A 615 -23.95 -0.96 29.02
C SER A 615 -23.36 0.46 29.10
N GLY A 616 -23.89 1.41 28.33
CA GLY A 616 -23.33 2.76 28.20
C GLY A 616 -22.04 2.84 27.37
N GLU A 617 -21.52 1.71 26.89
CA GLU A 617 -20.30 1.63 26.08
C GLU A 617 -20.50 2.31 24.71
N THR A 618 -19.49 3.07 24.25
CA THR A 618 -19.47 3.58 22.88
C THR A 618 -18.81 2.56 21.97
N GLY A 619 -19.56 2.05 20.99
CA GLY A 619 -19.08 1.19 19.92
C GLY A 619 -19.53 1.73 18.57
N PHE A 620 -19.75 0.85 17.59
CA PHE A 620 -20.15 1.22 16.24
C PHE A 620 -21.31 0.36 15.73
N SER A 621 -22.24 0.99 15.00
CA SER A 621 -23.14 0.31 14.08
C SER A 621 -22.43 0.07 12.76
N LEU A 622 -22.73 -1.06 12.12
CA LEU A 622 -22.04 -1.54 10.92
C LEU A 622 -22.97 -1.58 9.69
N ARG A 623 -22.52 -0.97 8.60
CA ARG A 623 -23.11 -1.08 7.27
C ARG A 623 -22.10 -1.63 6.27
N VAL A 624 -22.56 -2.40 5.29
CA VAL A 624 -21.73 -2.99 4.24
C VAL A 624 -22.31 -2.78 2.85
N ALA A 625 -21.49 -2.93 1.83
CA ALA A 625 -21.93 -3.01 0.43
C ALA A 625 -22.56 -1.72 -0.15
N GLY A 626 -22.18 -0.53 0.32
CA GLY A 626 -22.58 0.73 -0.31
C GLY A 626 -21.82 1.06 -1.61
N GLY A 627 -22.47 1.77 -2.52
CA GLY A 627 -21.80 2.39 -3.65
C GLY A 627 -22.73 2.92 -4.73
N LEU A 628 -22.40 4.11 -5.24
CA LEU A 628 -23.18 4.86 -6.22
C LEU A 628 -23.01 4.32 -7.66
N SER A 629 -22.10 4.85 -8.48
CA SER A 629 -21.90 4.40 -9.87
C SER A 629 -23.22 4.34 -10.68
N THR A 630 -23.31 3.49 -11.70
CA THR A 630 -24.48 3.38 -12.59
C THR A 630 -25.72 2.81 -11.92
N ASN A 631 -25.54 1.78 -11.09
CA ASN A 631 -26.59 1.12 -10.30
C ASN A 631 -26.38 1.41 -8.80
N PRO A 632 -26.91 2.52 -8.25
CA PRO A 632 -26.66 2.90 -6.86
C PRO A 632 -27.22 1.88 -5.87
N HIS A 633 -26.48 1.63 -4.80
CA HIS A 633 -26.90 0.78 -3.69
C HIS A 633 -26.47 1.45 -2.39
N LEU A 634 -27.43 1.75 -1.51
CA LEU A 634 -27.13 2.20 -0.16
C LEU A 634 -26.67 1.00 0.67
N ALA A 635 -25.70 1.24 1.56
CA ALA A 635 -25.09 0.20 2.37
C ALA A 635 -26.12 -0.45 3.29
N VAL A 636 -26.11 -1.78 3.34
CA VAL A 636 -27.02 -2.59 4.16
C VAL A 636 -26.49 -2.60 5.58
N ARG A 637 -27.34 -2.20 6.53
CA ARG A 637 -27.05 -2.28 7.96
C ARG A 637 -27.10 -3.74 8.43
N LEU A 638 -26.09 -4.18 9.16
CA LEU A 638 -26.07 -5.50 9.79
C LEU A 638 -26.65 -5.43 11.21
N ASN A 639 -27.11 -6.57 11.72
CA ASN A 639 -27.56 -6.69 13.11
C ASN A 639 -26.36 -6.90 14.05
N ALA A 640 -25.40 -5.96 13.99
CA ALA A 640 -24.15 -6.01 14.74
C ALA A 640 -23.84 -4.68 15.44
N PHE A 641 -23.55 -4.75 16.74
CA PHE A 641 -22.84 -3.75 17.52
C PHE A 641 -21.37 -4.14 17.61
N ILE A 642 -20.49 -3.25 17.17
CA ILE A 642 -19.04 -3.48 17.11
C ILE A 642 -18.38 -2.73 18.24
N ARG A 643 -17.78 -3.45 19.18
CA ARG A 643 -16.96 -2.82 20.23
C ARG A 643 -15.71 -2.21 19.62
N TRP A 644 -15.12 -1.24 20.32
CA TRP A 644 -13.94 -0.52 19.84
C TRP A 644 -12.78 -1.46 19.42
N ASN A 645 -12.47 -2.44 20.26
CA ASN A 645 -11.42 -3.44 20.01
C ASN A 645 -11.76 -4.44 18.89
N GLN A 646 -13.02 -4.55 18.48
CA GLN A 646 -13.46 -5.44 17.40
C GLN A 646 -13.43 -4.75 16.03
N ALA A 647 -13.30 -3.43 15.96
CA ALA A 647 -13.41 -2.67 14.71
C ALA A 647 -12.38 -3.11 13.65
N LEU A 648 -11.11 -3.30 14.01
CA LEU A 648 -10.08 -3.73 13.06
C LEU A 648 -10.26 -5.20 12.61
N PRO A 649 -10.48 -6.18 13.51
CA PRO A 649 -10.85 -7.55 13.09
C PRO A 649 -12.03 -7.59 12.12
N VAL A 650 -13.08 -6.81 12.40
CA VAL A 650 -14.27 -6.72 11.54
C VAL A 650 -13.91 -6.13 10.18
N ILE A 651 -13.19 -5.02 10.12
CA ILE A 651 -12.74 -4.42 8.85
C ILE A 651 -11.90 -5.42 8.04
N ARG A 652 -10.96 -6.12 8.70
CA ARG A 652 -10.13 -7.15 8.07
C ARG A 652 -11.00 -8.27 7.51
N GLY A 653 -11.90 -8.84 8.31
CA GLY A 653 -12.80 -9.93 7.90
C GLY A 653 -13.67 -9.55 6.69
N ILE A 654 -14.27 -8.36 6.69
CA ILE A 654 -15.04 -7.87 5.53
C ILE A 654 -14.15 -7.69 4.29
N THR A 655 -12.93 -7.18 4.49
CA THR A 655 -11.97 -7.01 3.39
C THR A 655 -11.57 -8.36 2.80
N GLU A 656 -11.40 -9.39 3.63
CA GLU A 656 -11.11 -10.76 3.19
C GLU A 656 -12.31 -11.40 2.48
N ILE A 657 -13.55 -11.19 2.94
CA ILE A 657 -14.77 -11.60 2.20
C ILE A 657 -14.74 -11.01 0.79
N PHE A 658 -14.40 -9.72 0.68
CA PHE A 658 -14.30 -9.07 -0.61
C PHE A 658 -13.15 -9.63 -1.45
N ARG A 659 -11.96 -9.79 -0.87
CA ARG A 659 -10.76 -10.32 -1.52
C ARG A 659 -11.01 -11.72 -2.10
N ASP A 660 -11.63 -12.60 -1.32
CA ASP A 660 -11.77 -14.02 -1.63
C ASP A 660 -13.03 -14.33 -2.46
N SER A 661 -13.72 -13.30 -2.96
CA SER A 661 -14.95 -13.48 -3.74
C SER A 661 -14.66 -13.68 -5.23
N ASP A 662 -14.61 -14.94 -5.67
CA ASP A 662 -14.36 -15.29 -7.07
C ASP A 662 -15.42 -14.76 -8.02
N VAL A 663 -16.70 -14.76 -7.60
CA VAL A 663 -17.80 -14.26 -8.43
C VAL A 663 -17.64 -12.78 -8.79
N LEU A 664 -17.03 -11.98 -7.91
CA LEU A 664 -16.76 -10.57 -8.16
C LEU A 664 -15.56 -10.34 -9.09
N ARG A 665 -14.76 -11.37 -9.37
CA ARG A 665 -13.61 -11.29 -10.28
C ARG A 665 -13.96 -11.64 -11.73
N GLN A 666 -15.19 -12.08 -11.99
CA GLN A 666 -15.65 -12.52 -13.32
C GLN A 666 -16.02 -11.36 -14.25
N ASP A 667 -16.53 -10.24 -13.72
CA ASP A 667 -16.96 -9.08 -14.52
C ASP A 667 -16.55 -7.76 -13.83
N ARG A 668 -15.73 -6.95 -14.53
CA ARG A 668 -15.21 -5.66 -14.02
C ARG A 668 -16.31 -4.66 -13.66
N GLU A 669 -17.45 -4.69 -14.34
CA GLU A 669 -18.58 -3.79 -14.09
C GLU A 669 -19.39 -4.22 -12.87
N LYS A 670 -19.27 -5.50 -12.49
CA LYS A 670 -19.99 -6.15 -11.38
C LYS A 670 -19.06 -6.59 -10.23
N ALA A 671 -17.86 -6.02 -10.16
CA ALA A 671 -16.79 -6.43 -9.23
C ALA A 671 -16.77 -5.72 -7.87
N ARG A 672 -17.76 -4.88 -7.55
CA ARG A 672 -17.85 -4.17 -6.25
C ARG A 672 -18.61 -5.01 -5.23
N LEU A 673 -18.31 -4.82 -3.94
CA LEU A 673 -18.93 -5.59 -2.84
C LEU A 673 -20.47 -5.60 -2.90
N LYS A 674 -21.08 -4.48 -3.32
CA LYS A 674 -22.54 -4.36 -3.51
C LYS A 674 -23.17 -5.42 -4.43
N PHE A 675 -22.42 -5.98 -5.37
CA PHE A 675 -22.96 -6.97 -6.30
C PHE A 675 -23.18 -8.34 -5.65
N LEU A 676 -22.57 -8.60 -4.50
CA LEU A 676 -22.95 -9.76 -3.68
C LEU A 676 -24.44 -9.71 -3.33
N PHE A 677 -24.93 -8.53 -2.92
CA PHE A 677 -26.33 -8.30 -2.60
C PHE A 677 -27.20 -8.18 -3.85
N LEU A 678 -26.77 -7.38 -4.83
CA LEU A 678 -27.58 -7.09 -6.02
C LEU A 678 -27.75 -8.30 -6.96
N GLN A 679 -26.80 -9.24 -7.01
CA GLN A 679 -26.78 -10.29 -8.05
C GLN A 679 -26.42 -11.70 -7.57
N HIS A 680 -25.88 -11.85 -6.36
CA HIS A 680 -25.43 -13.17 -5.86
C HIS A 680 -26.18 -13.63 -4.60
N GLY A 681 -27.34 -13.03 -4.30
CA GLY A 681 -28.25 -13.49 -3.25
C GLY A 681 -27.66 -13.40 -1.83
N TRP A 682 -26.79 -12.44 -1.57
CA TRP A 682 -26.37 -12.14 -0.20
C TRP A 682 -27.42 -11.30 0.52
N THR A 683 -27.69 -11.66 1.77
CA THR A 683 -28.54 -10.90 2.69
C THR A 683 -27.70 -10.37 3.86
N ALA A 684 -28.26 -9.49 4.69
CA ALA A 684 -27.57 -8.99 5.88
C ALA A 684 -27.16 -10.14 6.81
N GLU A 685 -28.05 -11.10 7.02
CA GLU A 685 -27.86 -12.25 7.90
C GLU A 685 -26.76 -13.17 7.37
N ARG A 686 -26.80 -13.48 6.06
CA ARG A 686 -25.77 -14.30 5.42
C ARG A 686 -24.40 -13.62 5.47
N PHE A 687 -24.36 -12.31 5.26
CA PHE A 687 -23.12 -11.54 5.32
C PHE A 687 -22.54 -11.55 6.74
N GLN A 688 -23.37 -11.30 7.75
CA GLN A 688 -22.98 -11.31 9.15
C GLN A 688 -22.46 -12.69 9.59
N ALA A 689 -23.15 -13.77 9.21
CA ALA A 689 -22.72 -15.13 9.55
C ALA A 689 -21.33 -15.47 8.95
N GLU A 690 -21.08 -15.09 7.68
CA GLU A 690 -19.76 -15.29 7.07
C GLU A 690 -18.68 -14.40 7.71
N LEU A 691 -19.04 -13.18 8.12
CA LEU A 691 -18.14 -12.29 8.84
C LEU A 691 -17.74 -12.88 10.20
N GLU A 692 -18.71 -13.29 11.01
CA GLU A 692 -18.49 -13.92 12.32
C GLU A 692 -17.65 -15.19 12.20
N ARG A 693 -17.91 -16.02 11.17
CA ARG A 693 -17.09 -17.19 10.85
C ARG A 693 -15.62 -16.85 10.59
N ARG A 694 -15.34 -15.73 9.92
CA ARG A 694 -13.97 -15.30 9.60
C ARG A 694 -13.24 -14.67 10.78
N ILE A 695 -13.93 -13.83 11.55
CA ILE A 695 -13.32 -13.15 12.70
C ILE A 695 -13.22 -14.06 13.93
N GLY A 696 -13.96 -15.17 13.95
CA GLY A 696 -13.88 -16.21 14.99
C GLY A 696 -14.67 -15.88 16.26
N PHE A 697 -15.56 -14.89 16.23
CA PHE A 697 -16.43 -14.52 17.34
C PHE A 697 -17.77 -13.98 16.84
N ALA A 698 -18.81 -14.15 17.66
CA ALA A 698 -20.13 -13.59 17.40
C ALA A 698 -20.19 -12.10 17.76
N LEU A 699 -20.93 -11.32 16.98
CA LEU A 699 -21.15 -9.91 17.24
C LEU A 699 -22.42 -9.71 18.08
N GLU A 700 -22.42 -8.71 18.94
CA GLU A 700 -23.63 -8.36 19.68
C GLU A 700 -24.71 -7.81 18.74
N PRO A 701 -26.00 -8.01 19.03
CA PRO A 701 -27.08 -7.44 18.21
C PRO A 701 -26.96 -5.91 18.08
N ALA A 702 -27.42 -5.36 16.95
CA ALA A 702 -27.38 -3.93 16.74
C ALA A 702 -28.34 -3.19 17.68
N VAL A 703 -27.97 -1.97 18.06
CA VAL A 703 -28.78 -1.09 18.91
C VAL A 703 -29.48 0.00 18.09
N ALA A 704 -30.55 0.61 18.61
CA ALA A 704 -31.31 1.62 17.88
C ALA A 704 -30.44 2.84 17.52
N GLU A 705 -30.45 3.24 16.24
CA GLU A 705 -29.70 4.39 15.74
C GLU A 705 -30.57 5.65 15.74
N ASP A 706 -29.92 6.80 15.84
CA ASP A 706 -30.52 8.12 15.58
C ASP A 706 -29.81 8.77 14.38
N PRO A 707 -30.23 8.46 13.13
CA PRO A 707 -29.59 9.02 11.96
C PRO A 707 -29.81 10.55 11.88
N PRO A 708 -28.80 11.33 11.48
CA PRO A 708 -28.90 12.78 11.41
C PRO A 708 -29.91 13.25 10.35
N ASP A 709 -30.58 14.37 10.64
CA ASP A 709 -31.56 15.02 9.75
C ASP A 709 -30.91 16.09 8.85
N ASP A 710 -29.76 16.64 9.27
CA ASP A 710 -29.11 17.76 8.59
C ASP A 710 -28.79 17.50 7.12
N VAL A 711 -29.04 18.52 6.28
CA VAL A 711 -28.77 18.45 4.85
C VAL A 711 -27.28 18.44 4.55
N TYR A 712 -26.52 19.46 4.98
CA TYR A 712 -25.12 19.65 4.54
C TYR A 712 -24.13 18.70 5.22
N ARG A 713 -24.05 18.68 6.56
CA ARG A 713 -23.06 17.88 7.31
C ARG A 713 -21.61 18.14 6.86
N ASP A 714 -21.30 19.39 6.52
CA ASP A 714 -20.08 19.79 5.79
C ASP A 714 -19.04 20.53 6.63
N HIS A 715 -19.38 20.87 7.88
CA HIS A 715 -18.55 21.61 8.83
C HIS A 715 -18.10 23.01 8.36
N VAL A 716 -18.81 23.61 7.40
CA VAL A 716 -18.56 25.00 6.97
C VAL A 716 -19.09 25.99 8.02
N GLY A 717 -18.38 27.08 8.24
CA GLY A 717 -18.69 28.10 9.25
C GLY A 717 -17.82 27.98 10.51
N ILE A 718 -18.15 28.77 11.53
CA ILE A 718 -17.44 28.76 12.82
C ILE A 718 -18.28 27.96 13.82
N HIS A 719 -17.65 26.96 14.46
CA HIS A 719 -18.32 26.02 15.35
C HIS A 719 -17.52 25.85 16.64
N ALA A 720 -18.21 25.66 17.76
CA ALA A 720 -17.56 25.39 19.03
C ALA A 720 -16.78 24.07 19.01
N GLN A 721 -15.66 24.04 19.71
CA GLN A 721 -14.96 22.80 20.05
C GLN A 721 -15.29 22.37 21.48
N LYS A 722 -14.95 21.12 21.83
CA LYS A 722 -15.11 20.61 23.20
C LYS A 722 -14.22 21.32 24.23
N GLN A 723 -13.14 21.96 23.78
CA GLN A 723 -12.31 22.81 24.62
C GLN A 723 -12.97 24.18 24.81
N ASP A 724 -13.19 24.57 26.07
CA ASP A 724 -13.78 25.86 26.40
C ASP A 724 -12.99 27.03 25.81
N GLY A 725 -13.70 27.95 25.15
CA GLY A 725 -13.10 29.12 24.50
C GLY A 725 -12.45 28.84 23.14
N TYR A 726 -12.56 27.62 22.61
CA TYR A 726 -12.04 27.28 21.28
C TYR A 726 -13.15 26.98 20.27
N VAL A 727 -12.83 27.22 18.99
CA VAL A 727 -13.68 26.97 17.83
C VAL A 727 -12.86 26.35 16.69
N TYR A 728 -13.55 25.74 15.73
CA TYR A 728 -13.01 25.46 14.41
C TYR A 728 -13.72 26.30 13.35
N ALA A 729 -13.00 26.62 12.27
CA ALA A 729 -13.51 27.41 11.15
C ALA A 729 -13.39 26.61 9.86
N GLY A 730 -14.53 26.34 9.19
CA GLY A 730 -14.60 25.66 7.90
C GLY A 730 -14.81 26.64 6.75
N ALA A 731 -13.90 26.61 5.79
CA ALA A 731 -13.97 27.38 4.55
C ALA A 731 -14.62 26.53 3.44
N ALA A 732 -15.68 27.07 2.84
CA ALA A 732 -16.33 26.49 1.67
C ALA A 732 -15.48 26.69 0.41
N VAL A 733 -14.97 25.59 -0.14
CA VAL A 733 -14.12 25.59 -1.33
C VAL A 733 -14.95 25.14 -2.52
N LEU A 734 -15.36 26.08 -3.37
CA LEU A 734 -16.23 25.80 -4.52
C LEU A 734 -15.59 24.75 -5.44
N ARG A 735 -16.25 23.58 -5.55
CA ARG A 735 -15.81 22.42 -6.34
C ARG A 735 -14.48 21.82 -5.86
N GLY A 736 -14.06 22.15 -4.64
CA GLY A 736 -12.80 21.72 -4.04
C GLY A 736 -11.53 22.27 -4.67
N ARG A 737 -11.59 23.23 -5.59
CA ARG A 737 -10.39 23.73 -6.28
C ARG A 737 -9.71 24.84 -5.47
N LEU A 738 -8.41 24.66 -5.19
CA LEU A 738 -7.56 25.64 -4.53
C LEU A 738 -6.36 26.00 -5.41
N THR A 739 -5.91 27.25 -5.35
CA THR A 739 -4.61 27.66 -5.88
C THR A 739 -3.47 27.34 -4.89
N ALA A 740 -2.23 27.30 -5.39
CA ALA A 740 -1.04 27.18 -4.54
C ALA A 740 -0.95 28.29 -3.49
N GLU A 741 -1.30 29.52 -3.87
CA GLU A 741 -1.35 30.68 -2.98
C GLU A 741 -2.40 30.51 -1.87
N GLN A 742 -3.61 30.09 -2.23
CA GLN A 742 -4.68 29.81 -1.25
C GLN A 742 -4.27 28.71 -0.25
N MET A 743 -3.60 27.66 -0.72
CA MET A 743 -3.12 26.60 0.16
C MET A 743 -2.04 27.11 1.13
N ARG A 744 -1.13 27.98 0.69
CA ARG A 744 -0.13 28.62 1.56
C ARG A 744 -0.79 29.55 2.57
N ALA A 745 -1.70 30.41 2.12
CA ALA A 745 -2.45 31.32 2.99
C ALA A 745 -3.20 30.55 4.08
N MET A 746 -3.89 29.45 3.73
CA MET A 746 -4.58 28.62 4.72
C MET A 746 -3.62 27.92 5.69
N ALA A 747 -2.45 27.47 5.23
CA ALA A 747 -1.43 26.91 6.11
C ALA A 747 -0.89 27.95 7.11
N ASP A 748 -0.63 29.18 6.64
CA ASP A 748 -0.15 30.28 7.47
C ASP A 748 -1.21 30.73 8.49
N LEU A 749 -2.48 30.76 8.07
CA LEU A 749 -3.61 31.04 8.96
C LEU A 749 -3.77 29.96 10.03
N ALA A 750 -3.60 28.69 9.68
CA ALA A 750 -3.68 27.59 10.63
C ALA A 750 -2.60 27.69 11.72
N GLU A 751 -1.39 28.13 11.38
CA GLU A 751 -0.30 28.37 12.34
C GLU A 751 -0.54 29.62 13.19
N ARG A 752 -1.00 30.72 12.58
CA ARG A 752 -1.19 32.01 13.26
C ARG A 752 -2.38 32.04 14.22
N TYR A 753 -3.46 31.34 13.88
CA TYR A 753 -4.72 31.38 14.62
C TYR A 753 -5.02 30.11 15.42
N GLY A 754 -4.41 28.98 15.03
CA GLY A 754 -4.65 27.69 15.63
C GLY A 754 -3.35 26.97 16.03
N THR A 755 -3.26 25.70 15.65
CA THR A 755 -2.15 24.80 16.02
C THR A 755 -1.38 24.29 14.80
N GLY A 756 -1.63 24.86 13.62
CA GLY A 756 -1.14 24.33 12.34
C GLY A 756 -1.93 23.14 11.80
N GLU A 757 -2.96 22.68 12.52
CA GLU A 757 -3.84 21.59 12.08
C GLU A 757 -4.90 22.06 11.08
N LEU A 758 -5.05 21.32 9.97
CA LEU A 758 -6.10 21.50 8.97
C LEU A 758 -6.87 20.21 8.73
N ARG A 759 -8.09 20.33 8.19
CA ARG A 759 -8.94 19.17 7.84
C ARG A 759 -9.61 19.33 6.49
N THR A 760 -9.62 18.29 5.68
CA THR A 760 -10.41 18.22 4.44
C THR A 760 -11.73 17.49 4.68
N THR A 761 -12.77 17.80 3.90
CA THR A 761 -14.10 17.17 4.06
C THR A 761 -14.55 16.39 2.83
N THR A 762 -15.55 15.52 3.01
CA THR A 762 -16.25 14.82 1.92
C THR A 762 -17.07 15.73 1.02
N MET A 763 -17.38 16.96 1.48
CA MET A 763 -17.98 18.02 0.67
C MET A 763 -16.94 18.97 0.05
N GLN A 764 -15.68 18.52 -0.02
CA GLN A 764 -14.57 19.21 -0.69
C GLN A 764 -14.11 20.51 -0.02
N ASN A 765 -14.35 20.67 1.27
CA ASN A 765 -14.01 21.89 2.04
C ASN A 765 -12.71 21.73 2.85
N LEU A 766 -12.19 22.84 3.38
CA LEU A 766 -10.98 22.91 4.20
C LEU A 766 -11.25 23.62 5.52
N LEU A 767 -10.81 23.07 6.64
CA LEU A 767 -11.03 23.59 7.99
C LEU A 767 -9.72 23.93 8.67
N ILE A 768 -9.77 24.91 9.58
CA ILE A 768 -8.73 25.24 10.55
C ILE A 768 -9.27 24.95 11.96
N LEU A 769 -8.47 24.25 12.76
CA LEU A 769 -8.86 23.84 14.12
C LEU A 769 -8.18 24.67 15.21
N ASN A 770 -8.70 24.55 16.44
CA ASN A 770 -8.09 25.02 17.67
C ASN A 770 -7.89 26.54 17.68
N VAL A 771 -8.86 27.26 17.14
CA VAL A 771 -8.86 28.72 17.06
C VAL A 771 -9.49 29.28 18.32
N ARG A 772 -8.85 30.27 18.95
CA ARG A 772 -9.45 31.01 20.07
C ARG A 772 -10.73 31.72 19.61
N ARG A 773 -11.83 31.55 20.34
CA ARG A 773 -13.16 32.09 19.96
C ARG A 773 -13.11 33.59 19.70
N GLU A 774 -12.37 34.34 20.52
CA GLU A 774 -12.21 35.79 20.38
C GLU A 774 -11.49 36.22 19.08
N ARG A 775 -10.72 35.32 18.46
CA ARG A 775 -9.99 35.58 17.20
C ARG A 775 -10.71 35.03 15.96
N ALA A 776 -11.84 34.34 16.13
CA ALA A 776 -12.52 33.66 15.03
C ALA A 776 -13.01 34.63 13.93
N GLY A 777 -13.47 35.83 14.32
CA GLY A 777 -13.89 36.86 13.36
C GLY A 777 -12.73 37.53 12.61
N GLU A 778 -11.53 37.56 13.22
CA GLU A 778 -10.31 38.01 12.54
C GLU A 778 -9.86 36.97 11.51
N LEU A 779 -9.81 35.69 11.90
CA LEU A 779 -9.53 34.58 11.00
C LEU A 779 -10.49 34.55 9.81
N ALA A 780 -11.79 34.70 10.05
CA ALA A 780 -12.78 34.66 8.97
C ALA A 780 -12.53 35.72 7.90
N ARG A 781 -12.20 36.96 8.29
CA ARG A 781 -11.84 38.04 7.36
C ARG A 781 -10.57 37.74 6.57
N GLU A 782 -9.58 37.10 7.19
CA GLU A 782 -8.35 36.73 6.46
C GLU A 782 -8.56 35.55 5.50
N ILE A 783 -9.41 34.58 5.84
CA ILE A 783 -9.82 33.51 4.91
C ILE A 783 -10.53 34.13 3.69
N GLU A 784 -11.40 35.12 3.91
CA GLU A 784 -12.06 35.87 2.84
C GLU A 784 -11.09 36.69 2.00
N ALA A 785 -10.10 37.33 2.62
CA ALA A 785 -9.02 38.03 1.91
C ALA A 785 -8.19 37.08 1.02
N ALA A 786 -8.07 35.79 1.40
CA ALA A 786 -7.47 34.74 0.58
C ALA A 786 -8.41 34.21 -0.52
N GLY A 787 -9.62 34.76 -0.67
CA GLY A 787 -10.59 34.37 -1.69
C GLY A 787 -11.36 33.08 -1.37
N LEU A 788 -11.44 32.68 -0.10
CA LEU A 788 -12.24 31.55 0.37
C LEU A 788 -13.37 32.04 1.28
N ARG A 789 -14.50 31.31 1.34
CA ARG A 789 -15.68 31.78 2.06
C ARG A 789 -15.91 30.98 3.34
N VAL A 790 -15.96 31.62 4.51
CA VAL A 790 -16.40 30.97 5.76
C VAL A 790 -17.92 30.88 5.83
N GLN A 791 -18.62 31.79 5.14
CA GLN A 791 -20.05 31.73 4.87
C GLN A 791 -20.28 31.84 3.36
N GLY A 792 -20.90 30.82 2.76
CA GLY A 792 -21.29 30.82 1.35
C GLY A 792 -22.80 30.78 1.19
N SER A 793 -23.32 31.26 0.06
CA SER A 793 -24.72 31.02 -0.31
C SER A 793 -25.02 29.50 -0.32
N PRO A 794 -26.29 29.09 -0.20
CA PRO A 794 -26.64 27.69 -0.33
C PRO A 794 -26.18 27.05 -1.65
N PHE A 795 -26.11 27.84 -2.73
CA PHE A 795 -25.59 27.40 -4.02
C PHE A 795 -24.08 27.16 -3.97
N TRP A 796 -23.30 28.09 -3.42
CA TRP A 796 -21.85 27.94 -3.29
C TRP A 796 -21.48 26.78 -2.36
N ARG A 797 -22.10 26.74 -1.18
CA ARG A 797 -21.84 25.74 -0.13
C ARG A 797 -22.31 24.34 -0.53
N GLY A 798 -23.45 24.25 -1.18
CA GLY A 798 -24.10 22.99 -1.54
C GLY A 798 -23.62 22.36 -2.84
N THR A 799 -22.80 23.05 -3.64
CA THR A 799 -22.40 22.56 -4.96
C THR A 799 -21.11 21.75 -4.92
N ILE A 800 -21.20 20.49 -5.38
CA ILE A 800 -20.08 19.57 -5.57
C ILE A 800 -19.91 19.28 -7.04
N ALA A 801 -18.66 19.18 -7.51
CA ALA A 801 -18.38 18.75 -8.88
C ALA A 801 -17.27 17.71 -8.92
N CYS A 802 -17.42 16.74 -9.83
CA CYS A 802 -16.31 15.87 -10.21
C CYS A 802 -15.30 16.61 -11.10
N THR A 803 -14.28 15.91 -11.60
CA THR A 803 -13.26 16.49 -12.49
C THR A 803 -13.81 16.89 -13.87
N GLY A 804 -14.78 16.16 -14.43
CA GLY A 804 -15.35 16.47 -15.74
C GLY A 804 -14.38 16.26 -16.91
N THR A 805 -14.81 16.65 -18.13
CA THR A 805 -14.01 16.51 -19.35
C THR A 805 -12.67 17.24 -19.30
N GLU A 806 -12.55 18.28 -18.45
CA GLU A 806 -11.31 19.03 -18.24
C GLU A 806 -10.09 18.09 -18.15
N PHE A 807 -10.19 17.02 -17.34
CA PHE A 807 -9.10 16.03 -17.20
C PHE A 807 -9.55 14.56 -17.23
N CYS A 808 -10.85 14.25 -17.14
CA CYS A 808 -11.33 12.87 -17.03
C CYS A 808 -11.62 12.24 -18.41
N LYS A 809 -10.94 11.14 -18.72
CA LYS A 809 -11.17 10.35 -19.95
C LYS A 809 -12.57 9.74 -20.06
N LEU A 810 -13.30 9.59 -18.96
CA LEU A 810 -14.62 8.95 -18.94
C LEU A 810 -15.77 9.97 -18.93
N ALA A 811 -15.47 11.26 -18.78
CA ALA A 811 -16.50 12.28 -18.72
C ALA A 811 -17.10 12.52 -20.11
N LEU A 812 -18.40 12.75 -20.16
CA LEU A 812 -19.12 13.21 -21.33
C LEU A 812 -19.17 14.73 -21.39
N THR A 813 -19.28 15.40 -20.24
CA THR A 813 -19.37 16.86 -20.15
C THR A 813 -18.31 17.45 -19.23
N GLU A 814 -18.09 18.75 -19.38
CA GLU A 814 -17.33 19.54 -18.41
C GLU A 814 -18.11 19.54 -17.08
N THR A 815 -17.45 19.74 -15.93
CA THR A 815 -18.18 19.89 -14.66
C THR A 815 -17.64 20.96 -13.74
N LYS A 816 -16.32 21.18 -13.66
CA LYS A 816 -15.80 22.16 -12.72
C LYS A 816 -16.13 23.55 -13.24
N GLY A 817 -15.71 23.92 -14.45
CA GLY A 817 -16.04 25.21 -15.05
C GLY A 817 -17.55 25.49 -15.03
N PHE A 818 -18.34 24.50 -15.45
CA PHE A 818 -19.80 24.54 -15.45
C PHE A 818 -20.39 24.77 -14.06
N ALA A 819 -19.95 24.05 -13.04
CA ALA A 819 -20.49 24.22 -11.69
C ALA A 819 -20.17 25.61 -11.10
N ARG A 820 -19.03 26.21 -11.46
CA ARG A 820 -18.73 27.60 -11.07
C ARG A 820 -19.73 28.56 -11.71
N TRP A 821 -19.86 28.48 -13.03
CA TRP A 821 -20.78 29.31 -13.79
C TRP A 821 -22.23 29.13 -13.32
N LEU A 822 -22.68 27.90 -13.06
CA LEU A 822 -24.02 27.62 -12.55
C LEU A 822 -24.27 28.28 -11.19
N VAL A 823 -23.30 28.24 -10.27
CA VAL A 823 -23.42 28.91 -8.97
C VAL A 823 -23.52 30.43 -9.16
N GLU A 824 -22.67 31.02 -10.01
CA GLU A 824 -22.71 32.46 -10.33
C GLU A 824 -24.08 32.88 -10.89
N GLU A 825 -24.62 32.11 -11.84
CA GLU A 825 -25.96 32.36 -12.40
C GLU A 825 -27.06 32.28 -11.34
N LEU A 826 -27.07 31.23 -10.51
CA LEU A 826 -28.11 31.04 -9.50
C LEU A 826 -28.05 32.10 -8.39
N GLU A 827 -26.85 32.50 -7.95
CA GLU A 827 -26.67 33.61 -6.99
C GLU A 827 -27.21 34.92 -7.56
N ALA A 828 -26.99 35.20 -8.86
CA ALA A 828 -27.47 36.42 -9.52
C ALA A 828 -28.99 36.43 -9.75
N ARG A 829 -29.57 35.28 -10.14
CA ARG A 829 -31.01 35.14 -10.47
C ARG A 829 -31.90 35.02 -9.25
N MET A 830 -31.39 34.40 -8.19
CA MET A 830 -32.12 34.14 -6.95
C MET A 830 -31.38 34.73 -5.74
N PRO A 831 -31.18 36.06 -5.70
CA PRO A 831 -30.55 36.71 -4.57
C PRO A 831 -31.38 36.48 -3.30
N GLY A 832 -30.72 36.09 -2.20
CA GLY A 832 -31.39 35.82 -0.93
C GLY A 832 -32.02 34.44 -0.79
N PHE A 833 -31.77 33.49 -1.71
CA PHE A 833 -32.14 32.10 -1.48
C PHE A 833 -31.43 31.56 -0.22
N ASP A 834 -32.22 31.14 0.77
CA ASP A 834 -31.77 30.82 2.13
C ASP A 834 -32.01 29.35 2.51
N GLN A 835 -32.51 28.53 1.57
CA GLN A 835 -32.86 27.14 1.82
C GLN A 835 -31.66 26.22 1.60
N HIS A 836 -31.47 25.23 2.47
CA HIS A 836 -30.42 24.23 2.29
C HIS A 836 -30.69 23.38 1.05
N LEU A 837 -29.68 23.28 0.18
CA LEU A 837 -29.78 22.60 -1.11
C LEU A 837 -28.42 22.02 -1.51
N LYS A 838 -28.36 20.71 -1.80
CA LYS A 838 -27.20 20.06 -2.43
C LYS A 838 -27.37 19.97 -3.95
N ILE A 839 -26.41 20.54 -4.69
CA ILE A 839 -26.36 20.45 -6.16
C ILE A 839 -25.10 19.68 -6.54
N HIS A 840 -25.25 18.46 -7.04
CA HIS A 840 -24.11 17.58 -7.30
C HIS A 840 -23.93 17.32 -8.79
N VAL A 841 -22.89 17.89 -9.38
CA VAL A 841 -22.58 17.80 -10.81
C VAL A 841 -21.58 16.69 -11.10
N THR A 842 -21.97 15.75 -11.96
CA THR A 842 -21.10 14.65 -12.41
C THR A 842 -21.11 14.55 -13.93
N GLY A 843 -19.95 14.51 -14.58
CA GLY A 843 -19.85 14.51 -16.05
C GLY A 843 -20.15 13.17 -16.72
N CYS A 844 -20.47 12.11 -15.97
CA CYS A 844 -20.80 10.79 -16.52
C CYS A 844 -21.58 9.92 -15.49
N PRO A 845 -22.10 8.75 -15.89
CA PRO A 845 -22.86 7.86 -14.99
C PRO A 845 -22.09 7.27 -13.81
N ASN A 846 -20.77 7.45 -13.71
CA ASN A 846 -19.96 6.90 -12.61
C ASN A 846 -20.23 7.54 -11.24
N SER A 847 -20.94 8.67 -11.20
CA SER A 847 -21.36 9.35 -9.96
C SER A 847 -20.19 9.73 -9.02
N CYS A 848 -19.05 10.17 -9.57
CA CYS A 848 -17.93 10.66 -8.77
C CYS A 848 -18.28 11.93 -7.99
N GLY A 849 -19.16 12.78 -8.53
CA GLY A 849 -19.73 13.94 -7.83
C GLY A 849 -20.93 13.59 -6.95
N GLN A 850 -21.29 12.31 -6.83
CA GLN A 850 -22.34 11.82 -5.94
C GLN A 850 -23.75 12.35 -6.23
N HIS A 851 -24.13 12.51 -7.51
CA HIS A 851 -25.45 13.02 -7.91
C HIS A 851 -26.64 12.21 -7.40
N TRP A 852 -26.45 10.94 -7.06
CA TRP A 852 -27.52 10.07 -6.54
C TRP A 852 -27.99 10.41 -5.13
N ILE A 853 -27.20 11.14 -4.36
CA ILE A 853 -27.50 11.46 -2.95
C ILE A 853 -27.59 12.97 -2.73
N ALA A 854 -27.96 13.69 -3.78
CA ALA A 854 -28.15 15.14 -3.75
C ALA A 854 -29.63 15.47 -3.91
N ASP A 855 -30.01 16.62 -3.33
CA ASP A 855 -31.32 17.22 -3.55
C ASP A 855 -31.55 17.43 -5.05
N LEU A 856 -30.52 17.95 -5.73
CA LEU A 856 -30.45 18.10 -7.17
C LEU A 856 -29.17 17.46 -7.73
N GLY A 857 -29.30 16.25 -8.25
CA GLY A 857 -28.26 15.55 -8.99
C GLY A 857 -28.26 15.94 -10.46
N ILE A 858 -27.07 16.27 -10.99
CA ILE A 858 -26.87 16.69 -12.38
C ILE A 858 -25.89 15.72 -13.04
N GLU A 859 -26.36 14.91 -13.98
CA GLU A 859 -25.59 13.90 -14.71
C GLU A 859 -25.30 14.35 -16.15
N GLY A 860 -24.02 14.45 -16.51
CA GLY A 860 -23.55 14.87 -17.83
C GLY A 860 -23.91 13.87 -18.94
N LYS A 861 -24.48 14.41 -20.01
CA LYS A 861 -24.91 13.75 -21.25
C LYS A 861 -24.51 14.61 -22.46
N LYS A 862 -24.82 14.12 -23.65
CA LYS A 862 -24.75 14.92 -24.88
C LYS A 862 -26.13 15.06 -25.48
N THR A 863 -26.38 16.15 -26.19
CA THR A 863 -27.59 16.33 -27.02
C THR A 863 -27.22 17.00 -28.34
N LYS A 864 -28.10 16.92 -29.34
CA LYS A 864 -27.97 17.70 -30.56
C LYS A 864 -28.79 18.98 -30.42
N LEU A 865 -28.15 20.12 -30.69
CA LEU A 865 -28.79 21.41 -30.84
C LEU A 865 -28.38 21.96 -32.21
N GLU A 866 -29.36 22.25 -33.07
CA GLU A 866 -29.13 22.75 -34.44
C GLU A 866 -28.14 21.89 -35.24
N GLY A 867 -28.25 20.56 -35.12
CA GLY A 867 -27.37 19.60 -35.79
C GLY A 867 -25.99 19.42 -35.14
N THR A 868 -25.61 20.26 -34.17
CA THR A 868 -24.33 20.20 -33.46
C THR A 868 -24.45 19.47 -32.14
N MET A 869 -23.49 18.59 -31.83
CA MET A 869 -23.43 17.90 -30.53
C MET A 869 -22.91 18.85 -29.45
N VAL A 870 -23.72 19.09 -28.42
CA VAL A 870 -23.40 19.98 -27.30
C VAL A 870 -23.49 19.24 -25.95
N ASP A 871 -22.88 19.83 -24.92
CA ASP A 871 -23.02 19.35 -23.55
C ASP A 871 -24.46 19.53 -23.07
N ALA A 872 -24.98 18.50 -22.43
CA ALA A 872 -26.30 18.50 -21.83
C ALA A 872 -26.27 17.81 -20.48
N TYR A 873 -27.27 18.07 -19.64
CA TYR A 873 -27.35 17.49 -18.32
C TYR A 873 -28.71 16.90 -18.06
N TYR A 874 -28.69 15.70 -17.47
CA TYR A 874 -29.85 14.94 -17.05
C TYR A 874 -30.07 15.14 -15.55
N PHE A 875 -31.33 15.35 -15.17
CA PHE A 875 -31.69 15.71 -13.80
C PHE A 875 -32.13 14.49 -12.99
N CYS A 876 -31.57 14.37 -11.79
CA CYS A 876 -32.01 13.44 -10.75
C CYS A 876 -32.42 14.25 -9.51
N VAL A 877 -33.60 14.02 -8.94
CA VAL A 877 -34.16 14.89 -7.89
C VAL A 877 -34.51 14.12 -6.62
N GLY A 878 -34.26 14.72 -5.46
CA GLY A 878 -34.73 14.24 -4.16
C GLY A 878 -33.88 13.15 -3.50
N GLY A 879 -32.58 13.09 -3.81
CA GLY A 879 -31.66 12.15 -3.16
C GLY A 879 -31.12 12.67 -1.82
N GLY A 880 -30.68 11.75 -0.96
CA GLY A 880 -30.11 12.10 0.33
C GLY A 880 -29.57 10.92 1.12
N VAL A 881 -28.97 11.23 2.27
CA VAL A 881 -28.42 10.28 3.25
C VAL A 881 -28.91 10.63 4.67
N GLY A 882 -28.61 9.82 5.68
CA GLY A 882 -29.12 9.92 7.07
C GLY A 882 -30.61 9.59 7.20
N LYS A 883 -31.33 10.35 8.02
CA LYS A 883 -32.72 10.04 8.43
C LYS A 883 -33.68 9.82 7.26
N HIS A 884 -33.54 10.63 6.21
CA HIS A 884 -34.35 10.56 4.99
C HIS A 884 -33.56 10.01 3.80
N GLN A 885 -32.70 9.01 4.03
CA GLN A 885 -31.89 8.43 2.97
C GLN A 885 -32.73 7.83 1.83
N HIS A 886 -32.45 8.25 0.61
CA HIS A 886 -33.03 7.68 -0.60
C HIS A 886 -32.15 8.06 -1.80
N THR A 887 -32.16 7.24 -2.85
CA THR A 887 -31.52 7.61 -4.11
C THR A 887 -32.37 8.62 -4.88
N ALA A 888 -31.74 9.62 -5.48
CA ALA A 888 -32.40 10.61 -6.32
C ALA A 888 -33.14 9.95 -7.50
N ARG A 889 -34.31 10.48 -7.85
CA ARG A 889 -35.17 9.95 -8.92
C ARG A 889 -34.75 10.54 -10.28
N PRO A 890 -34.45 9.72 -11.29
CA PRO A 890 -34.21 10.21 -12.64
C PRO A 890 -35.53 10.69 -13.27
N VAL A 891 -35.77 12.00 -13.33
CA VAL A 891 -37.09 12.57 -13.67
C VAL A 891 -37.43 12.59 -15.17
N GLY A 892 -36.51 12.10 -16.03
CA GLY A 892 -36.74 12.10 -17.47
C GLY A 892 -36.55 13.46 -18.15
N TYR A 893 -35.79 14.38 -17.52
CA TYR A 893 -35.50 15.69 -18.10
C TYR A 893 -34.02 15.84 -18.41
N ARG A 894 -33.73 16.34 -19.62
CA ARG A 894 -32.39 16.67 -20.08
C ARG A 894 -32.41 18.05 -20.74
N ALA A 895 -31.50 18.92 -20.35
CA ALA A 895 -31.36 20.26 -20.94
C ALA A 895 -29.93 20.47 -21.47
N PRO A 896 -29.74 21.24 -22.56
CA PRO A 896 -28.43 21.78 -22.93
C PRO A 896 -27.80 22.54 -21.75
N ALA A 897 -26.47 22.55 -21.67
CA ALA A 897 -25.73 23.21 -20.58
C ALA A 897 -26.19 24.65 -20.33
N THR A 898 -26.46 25.41 -21.39
CA THR A 898 -26.89 26.81 -21.36
C THR A 898 -28.26 27.03 -20.73
N GLU A 899 -29.13 26.02 -20.73
CA GLU A 899 -30.52 26.10 -20.21
C GLU A 899 -30.65 25.55 -18.78
N VAL A 900 -29.59 24.96 -18.22
CA VAL A 900 -29.62 24.38 -16.87
C VAL A 900 -29.95 25.41 -15.79
N PRO A 901 -29.36 26.64 -15.78
CA PRO A 901 -29.73 27.65 -14.79
C PRO A 901 -31.22 27.98 -14.82
N ASP A 902 -31.81 28.16 -16.01
CA ASP A 902 -33.24 28.45 -16.17
C ASP A 902 -34.12 27.31 -15.62
N ALA A 903 -33.74 26.06 -15.91
CA ALA A 903 -34.48 24.90 -15.43
C ALA A 903 -34.48 24.80 -13.89
N ILE A 904 -33.32 25.03 -13.28
CA ILE A 904 -33.17 25.00 -11.81
C ILE A 904 -33.93 26.16 -11.18
N GLU A 905 -33.82 27.36 -11.75
CA GLU A 905 -34.55 28.53 -11.27
C GLU A 905 -36.07 28.29 -11.27
N ARG A 906 -36.62 27.76 -12.37
CA ARG A 906 -38.05 27.41 -12.44
C ARG A 906 -38.46 26.42 -11.35
N LEU A 907 -37.68 25.36 -11.16
CA LEU A 907 -37.94 24.36 -10.14
C LEU A 907 -37.89 24.94 -8.72
N LEU A 908 -36.85 25.73 -8.41
CA LEU A 908 -36.68 26.32 -7.08
C LEU A 908 -37.69 27.42 -6.77
N ARG A 909 -38.08 28.24 -7.75
CA ARG A 909 -39.17 29.22 -7.59
C ARG A 909 -40.51 28.54 -7.32
N SER A 910 -40.80 27.45 -8.01
CA SER A 910 -42.00 26.65 -7.74
C SER A 910 -41.96 26.02 -6.35
N TYR A 911 -40.82 25.45 -5.94
CA TYR A 911 -40.61 25.00 -4.56
C TYR A 911 -40.90 26.10 -3.53
N LEU A 912 -40.33 27.30 -3.69
CA LEU A 912 -40.55 28.39 -2.74
C LEU A 912 -42.01 28.85 -2.66
N ARG A 913 -42.75 28.77 -3.77
CA ARG A 913 -44.17 29.15 -3.85
C ARG A 913 -45.09 28.09 -3.25
N GLU A 914 -44.76 26.81 -3.42
CA GLU A 914 -45.65 25.68 -3.11
C GLU A 914 -45.23 24.91 -1.85
N ARG A 915 -44.10 25.24 -1.23
CA ARG A 915 -43.69 24.66 0.05
C ARG A 915 -44.74 24.92 1.13
N GLN A 916 -45.07 23.89 1.90
CA GLN A 916 -45.96 23.98 3.05
C GLN A 916 -45.10 24.17 4.29
N ASN A 917 -45.49 25.05 5.22
CA ASN A 917 -44.92 25.23 6.57
C ASN A 917 -43.47 24.74 6.79
N GLY A 918 -42.49 25.37 6.15
CA GLY A 918 -41.07 25.06 6.38
C GLY A 918 -40.56 23.75 5.75
N ASP A 919 -41.29 23.17 4.81
CA ASP A 919 -40.85 22.00 4.05
C ASP A 919 -39.46 22.22 3.46
N THR A 920 -38.63 21.18 3.57
CA THR A 920 -37.38 21.11 2.82
C THR A 920 -37.65 20.84 1.34
N PHE A 921 -36.67 21.12 0.49
CA PHE A 921 -36.74 20.77 -0.93
C PHE A 921 -36.95 19.26 -1.16
N ARG A 922 -36.46 18.39 -0.26
CA ARG A 922 -36.72 16.94 -0.33
C ARG A 922 -38.18 16.60 -0.08
N ALA A 923 -38.79 17.21 0.94
CA ALA A 923 -40.21 17.00 1.24
C ALA A 923 -41.09 17.48 0.08
N PHE A 924 -40.78 18.68 -0.46
CA PHE A 924 -41.42 19.17 -1.69
C PHE A 924 -41.27 18.17 -2.83
N SER A 925 -40.04 17.71 -3.11
CA SER A 925 -39.77 16.78 -4.20
C SER A 925 -40.54 15.47 -4.01
N ALA A 926 -40.56 14.89 -2.81
CA ALA A 926 -41.21 13.61 -2.51
C ALA A 926 -42.73 13.62 -2.74
N ARG A 927 -43.38 14.78 -2.59
CA ARG A 927 -44.82 14.93 -2.88
C ARG A 927 -45.16 15.02 -4.36
N HIS A 928 -44.18 15.32 -5.21
CA HIS A 928 -44.38 15.46 -6.65
C HIS A 928 -43.97 14.18 -7.38
N THR A 929 -44.77 13.81 -8.38
CA THR A 929 -44.45 12.78 -9.35
C THR A 929 -43.26 13.18 -10.23
N ASP A 930 -42.63 12.20 -10.88
CA ASP A 930 -41.51 12.47 -11.80
C ASP A 930 -41.94 13.33 -13.00
N GLU A 931 -43.21 13.20 -13.42
CA GLU A 931 -43.80 14.01 -14.48
C GLU A 931 -43.99 15.47 -14.06
N GLU A 932 -44.53 15.72 -12.87
CA GLU A 932 -44.68 17.08 -12.34
C GLU A 932 -43.32 17.76 -12.18
N LEU A 933 -42.33 17.10 -11.57
CA LEU A 933 -40.99 17.65 -11.43
C LEU A 933 -40.33 17.95 -12.79
N ARG A 934 -40.53 17.06 -13.78
CA ARG A 934 -40.07 17.30 -15.15
C ARG A 934 -40.77 18.51 -15.77
N GLY A 935 -42.08 18.66 -15.56
CA GLY A 935 -42.84 19.81 -16.02
C GLY A 935 -42.35 21.12 -15.40
N LEU A 936 -42.06 21.12 -14.10
CA LEU A 936 -41.50 22.28 -13.39
C LEU A 936 -40.11 22.67 -13.92
N LEU A 937 -39.23 21.67 -14.15
CA LEU A 937 -37.91 21.90 -14.74
C LEU A 937 -38.03 22.45 -16.18
N ALA A 938 -38.93 21.91 -17.00
CA ALA A 938 -39.10 22.32 -18.39
C ALA A 938 -39.87 23.64 -18.54
N GLY A 939 -40.67 24.05 -17.53
CA GLY A 939 -41.61 25.17 -17.62
C GLY A 939 -42.90 24.84 -18.39
N GLN A 940 -43.04 23.61 -18.87
CA GLN A 940 -44.20 23.09 -19.60
C GLN A 940 -44.22 21.56 -19.53
N ALA A 941 -45.35 20.94 -19.84
CA ALA A 941 -45.43 19.48 -19.94
C ALA A 941 -44.56 18.99 -21.11
N VAL A 942 -43.62 18.09 -20.82
CA VAL A 942 -42.75 17.46 -21.83
C VAL A 942 -42.67 15.95 -21.62
N ALA A 943 -42.48 15.20 -22.70
CA ALA A 943 -42.30 13.76 -22.64
C ALA A 943 -41.01 13.38 -21.91
N ALA A 944 -41.01 12.22 -21.25
CA ALA A 944 -39.84 11.70 -20.56
C ALA A 944 -38.74 11.33 -21.55
N VAL A 945 -37.52 11.83 -21.32
CA VAL A 945 -36.32 11.40 -22.03
C VAL A 945 -35.69 10.23 -21.28
N PRO A 946 -35.36 9.11 -21.95
CA PRO A 946 -34.66 8.00 -21.33
C PRO A 946 -33.34 8.45 -20.69
N ARG A 947 -33.03 7.92 -19.51
CA ARG A 947 -31.69 8.05 -18.94
C ARG A 947 -30.75 7.15 -19.75
N ASP A 948 -29.92 7.74 -20.62
CA ASP A 948 -28.99 6.97 -21.44
C ASP A 948 -28.16 6.01 -20.57
N ALA A 949 -28.08 4.73 -20.96
CA ALA A 949 -27.18 3.78 -20.33
C ALA A 949 -25.72 4.26 -20.46
N SER A 950 -24.85 3.82 -19.54
CA SER A 950 -23.40 4.01 -19.68
C SER A 950 -22.96 3.47 -21.06
N PRO A 951 -22.01 4.09 -21.77
CA PRO A 951 -21.60 3.70 -23.13
C PRO A 951 -21.02 2.27 -23.30
N GLY A 952 -21.08 1.40 -22.29
CA GLY A 952 -20.86 -0.04 -22.43
C GLY A 952 -22.19 -0.77 -22.24
N ARG A 953 -22.80 -1.43 -23.24
CA ARG A 953 -22.35 -1.95 -24.55
C ARG A 953 -23.05 -1.25 -25.74
N PRO A 954 -22.41 -1.13 -26.93
CA PRO A 954 -23.15 -1.07 -28.21
C PRO A 954 -23.84 -2.42 -28.49
N PRO A 955 -24.99 -2.42 -29.20
CA PRO A 955 -25.71 -3.64 -29.57
C PRO A 955 -24.82 -4.57 -30.42
N ARG A 956 -24.98 -5.88 -30.21
CA ARG A 956 -24.46 -6.88 -31.16
C ARG A 956 -25.15 -6.62 -32.49
N GLY A 957 -24.38 -6.20 -33.49
CA GLY A 957 -24.78 -6.31 -34.89
C GLY A 957 -24.25 -7.64 -35.41
N VAL A 958 -25.18 -8.52 -35.79
CA VAL A 958 -25.10 -9.46 -36.91
C VAL A 958 -24.25 -8.79 -38.03
N GLU A 959 -23.17 -9.35 -38.58
CA GLU A 959 -22.84 -10.71 -39.05
C GLU A 959 -21.45 -11.18 -38.62
#